data_AF-A0A0B1R3K3-F1
#
_entry.id   AF-A0A0B1R3K3-F1
#
_cell.length_a   1.000
_cell.length_b   1.000
_cell.length_c   1.000
_cell.angle_alpha   90.00
_cell.angle_beta   90.00
_cell.angle_gamma   90.00
#
_symmetry.space_group_name_H-M   'P 1'
#
loop_
_entity.id
_entity.type
_entity.pdbx_description
1 polymer ?
#
loop_
_entity_poly.entity_id
_entity_poly.type
_entity_poly.pdbx_seq_one_letter_code
_entity_poly.pdbx_strand_id
1 'polypeptide(L)'
;MTEPDLVSIILTAQIPTWFNTALESALAQNYPHCEIIIADSGGDRYIPDLLTPYLNQPGHKIRHLVFDKNDKGIFESAIRQAYGKYIKFVSDAEILEPYCVETLVSGLVSQQQCRIAASKRKRVDPKGGLLPDLVSTCALVDSKSIIKGRDLLCTQSRVSYSLLGELTASLFYRDDVMGLMSDDRLFVINNEPVIGVEGLLLYSKLLAKTDLIWFPEALCAVRASEVYKQPHQRDSEEAIKKARDVVLNAIRSEVWYNESNVNEVRVAPFENPNDFTRKNLVSHQYHYLNLNRLEWWNRVRKLESFQEIRLQQMAVENPEITRVGVIINVAEDNASRVDQTLASLSHQNISNLQLIPILVGAVENTPFEIVRYSALTDNRIDIINRLITERDEQWYIFVDAGSYFMPSGLVALSTTLPQVDNLLAIYADEYFYMGNDPSGVIFRPDLNLDLVLSSPKTMAQHWLFRRELLLAAEGLDKEYPASAEFDLIVKMLESQGLNCAGHLVEPLITSRLKSRAIVEDAAIIERHLHNRGYPKAQIALDSYYNYRLRYQHAVKPKVSIVILANWHLPSLITSVTTILEKTSYLNYELLIVADGQRSEERENWLKTLASVDPKRIRILNYQHTFNHGGMVNLAALNAEGEYLAFMHCELAVTDSEWLDNLLNHGLRPEVAIVGGKQLSSDNKIRHAGFVLGMNGAAGEVFRGLEDNQPSYLGRLSLDQNYSAVSGDFMLVRKSVFDALNGFDADQPMYGDVDFCLRARNEGYMTVWTPYARIHRPAARQNPFPGETVHSSSKLKQLEEDKLYQRWMPMIANDPAFNANLSLKSRHFDMSSESEITWRPAQRENLPVFLAHNADISGCGYYRIMKPLEAMLNEGLAEGKQGMTLLTLSEMGKFKPDSLIIQRRYSVAFHNWIERTGKLHDVFKVFELDDYILNVPMKHYRRTSFKQETTGLMRKSLSYFDRFVVSTEPLAEAMRDMHPNIVVVKNRLPVDIWGQLQSLRNQGRKPRVGWAGGSSHRGDLEMIADVVKEFTNEVEWVFMGMCPEKLRPYVHEVHYGVDISLYPETLAALNLDLALAPVEDNIFNSCKSNLRLLEYGACGIPVICSDVACYRGDDLPVTRISNRFIDWRDAIRMHLADPEASSRMGQALQIAIRRDWMLTGNNVREWVKAWSAD
;
A
#
# COMPACT_ATOMS: atom_id res chain seq x y z
N MET A 1 47.99 5.72 24.80
CA MET A 1 46.70 5.10 24.41
C MET A 1 47.05 3.91 23.55
N THR A 2 46.51 2.72 23.85
CA THR A 2 46.62 1.56 22.96
C THR A 2 45.91 1.89 21.66
N GLU A 3 46.56 1.64 20.52
CA GLU A 3 45.94 1.80 19.21
C GLU A 3 44.68 0.90 19.14
N PRO A 4 43.54 1.42 18.67
CA PRO A 4 42.31 0.65 18.59
C PRO A 4 42.49 -0.52 17.59
N ASP A 5 41.73 -1.60 17.78
CA ASP A 5 41.87 -2.79 16.93
C ASP A 5 41.57 -2.47 15.45
N LEU A 6 42.36 -3.01 14.52
CA LEU A 6 42.15 -2.82 13.08
C LEU A 6 40.84 -3.46 12.61
N VAL A 7 40.09 -2.74 11.77
CA VAL A 7 38.90 -3.25 11.06
C VAL A 7 39.21 -3.36 9.56
N SER A 8 38.99 -4.53 8.97
CA SER A 8 39.07 -4.69 7.50
C SER A 8 37.68 -4.53 6.89
N ILE A 9 37.48 -3.45 6.14
CA ILE A 9 36.28 -3.22 5.33
C ILE A 9 36.49 -3.87 3.96
N ILE A 10 35.80 -4.97 3.70
CA ILE A 10 35.84 -5.69 2.42
C ILE A 10 34.70 -5.16 1.54
N LEU A 11 35.06 -4.42 0.50
CA LEU A 11 34.12 -3.88 -0.49
C LEU A 11 34.14 -4.76 -1.74
N THR A 12 33.05 -5.46 -2.02
CA THR A 12 32.90 -6.26 -3.25
C THR A 12 32.48 -5.37 -4.41
N ALA A 13 33.32 -5.28 -5.44
CA ALA A 13 33.11 -4.40 -6.58
C ALA A 13 32.90 -5.21 -7.86
N GLN A 14 31.68 -5.23 -8.36
CA GLN A 14 31.27 -5.92 -9.59
C GLN A 14 30.68 -4.95 -10.61
N ILE A 15 29.93 -3.93 -10.16
CA ILE A 15 29.22 -2.95 -10.98
C ILE A 15 29.72 -1.55 -10.63
N PRO A 16 30.25 -0.79 -11.60
CA PRO A 16 30.88 0.51 -11.31
C PRO A 16 29.89 1.62 -10.96
N THR A 17 28.60 1.46 -11.27
CA THR A 17 27.57 2.51 -11.18
C THR A 17 27.52 3.25 -9.85
N TRP A 18 27.62 2.53 -8.73
CA TRP A 18 27.57 3.13 -7.38
C TRP A 18 28.86 2.92 -6.58
N PHE A 19 29.90 2.37 -7.21
CA PHE A 19 31.16 2.02 -6.56
C PHE A 19 31.78 3.21 -5.81
N ASN A 20 31.80 4.39 -6.43
CA ASN A 20 32.33 5.60 -5.79
C ASN A 20 31.59 5.93 -4.51
N THR A 21 30.26 5.91 -4.52
CA THR A 21 29.45 6.21 -3.33
C THR A 21 29.70 5.18 -2.22
N ALA A 22 29.84 3.89 -2.57
CA ALA A 22 30.18 2.85 -1.60
C ALA A 22 31.59 3.06 -1.02
N LEU A 23 32.58 3.34 -1.86
CA LEU A 23 33.97 3.60 -1.46
C LEU A 23 34.10 4.85 -0.59
N GLU A 24 33.47 5.95 -0.99
CA GLU A 24 33.41 7.19 -0.22
C GLU A 24 32.78 6.96 1.16
N SER A 25 31.74 6.13 1.26
CA SER A 25 31.13 5.80 2.55
C SER A 25 32.04 4.97 3.46
N ALA A 26 32.88 4.10 2.88
CA ALA A 26 33.89 3.34 3.61
C ALA A 26 35.07 4.22 4.06
N LEU A 27 35.47 5.18 3.23
CA LEU A 27 36.50 6.17 3.56
C LEU A 27 36.03 7.17 4.63
N ALA A 28 34.74 7.52 4.63
CA ALA A 28 34.12 8.43 5.58
C ALA A 28 33.91 7.83 6.99
N GLN A 29 34.35 6.60 7.25
CA GLN A 29 34.22 6.00 8.58
C GLN A 29 35.09 6.75 9.60
N ASN A 30 34.45 7.22 10.68
CA ASN A 30 35.12 7.95 11.76
C ASN A 30 35.96 7.06 12.67
N TYR A 31 35.83 5.73 12.55
CA TYR A 31 36.69 4.79 13.26
C TYR A 31 38.13 4.92 12.75
N PRO A 32 39.12 5.24 13.62
CA PRO A 32 40.41 5.75 13.17
C PRO A 32 41.35 4.67 12.58
N HIS A 33 41.07 3.38 12.76
CA HIS A 33 41.95 2.29 12.34
C HIS A 33 41.22 1.29 11.44
N CYS A 34 41.01 1.68 10.17
CA CYS A 34 40.46 0.81 9.14
C CYS A 34 41.49 0.54 8.02
N GLU A 35 41.40 -0.64 7.42
CA GLU A 35 41.87 -0.88 6.06
C GLU A 35 40.67 -1.21 5.15
N ILE A 36 40.75 -0.80 3.89
CA ILE A 36 39.71 -1.05 2.90
C ILE A 36 40.27 -2.01 1.85
N ILE A 37 39.62 -3.15 1.65
CA ILE A 37 39.99 -4.17 0.68
C ILE A 37 38.93 -4.15 -0.41
N ILE A 38 39.32 -3.67 -1.59
CA ILE A 38 38.49 -3.72 -2.79
C ILE A 38 38.65 -5.10 -3.42
N ALA A 39 37.62 -5.92 -3.31
CA ALA A 39 37.51 -7.21 -3.97
C ALA A 39 36.82 -7.02 -5.32
N ASP A 40 37.61 -6.73 -6.35
CA ASP A 40 37.17 -6.36 -7.69
C ASP A 40 36.97 -7.59 -8.56
N SER A 41 35.73 -7.85 -8.97
CA SER A 41 35.34 -8.87 -9.93
C SER A 41 34.62 -8.26 -11.14
N GLY A 42 34.78 -6.96 -11.38
CA GLY A 42 34.17 -6.27 -12.51
C GLY A 42 34.71 -6.74 -13.86
N GLY A 43 35.99 -7.14 -13.89
CA GLY A 43 36.69 -7.66 -15.07
C GLY A 43 37.04 -6.62 -16.15
N ASP A 44 36.64 -5.36 -15.95
CA ASP A 44 36.91 -4.22 -16.84
C ASP A 44 37.81 -3.18 -16.14
N ARG A 45 38.36 -2.21 -16.88
CA ARG A 45 39.23 -1.14 -16.32
C ARG A 45 38.50 -0.10 -15.46
N TYR A 46 37.17 -0.14 -15.41
CA TYR A 46 36.33 0.84 -14.71
C TYR A 46 36.63 0.97 -13.22
N ILE A 47 36.59 -0.13 -12.47
CA ILE A 47 36.85 -0.10 -11.04
C ILE A 47 38.30 0.37 -10.75
N PRO A 48 39.34 -0.15 -11.43
CA PRO A 48 40.70 0.39 -11.30
C PRO A 48 40.82 1.90 -11.58
N ASP A 49 40.18 2.40 -12.63
CA ASP A 49 40.23 3.81 -13.03
C ASP A 49 39.52 4.70 -12.00
N LEU A 50 38.35 4.28 -11.51
CA LEU A 50 37.61 4.95 -10.43
C LEU A 50 38.36 4.93 -9.09
N LEU A 51 39.16 3.89 -8.85
CA LEU A 51 39.92 3.74 -7.62
C LEU A 51 41.21 4.58 -7.60
N THR A 52 41.79 4.87 -8.77
CA THR A 52 43.08 5.55 -8.93
C THR A 52 43.19 6.86 -8.14
N PRO A 53 42.17 7.77 -8.14
CA PRO A 53 42.22 9.01 -7.36
C PRO A 53 42.35 8.79 -5.85
N TYR A 54 41.99 7.62 -5.33
CA TYR A 54 41.91 7.31 -3.90
C TYR A 54 43.13 6.58 -3.35
N LEU A 55 43.87 5.82 -4.17
CA LEU A 55 44.95 4.93 -3.72
C LEU A 55 46.08 5.64 -2.93
N ASN A 56 46.28 6.93 -3.16
CA ASN A 56 47.36 7.72 -2.54
C ASN A 56 46.85 8.85 -1.62
N GLN A 57 45.55 8.90 -1.32
CA GLN A 57 45.00 9.91 -0.43
C GLN A 57 45.33 9.59 1.05
N PRO A 58 45.57 10.61 1.90
CA PRO A 58 45.70 10.41 3.33
C PRO A 58 44.37 9.90 3.92
N GLY A 59 44.42 8.89 4.79
CA GLY A 59 43.23 8.29 5.39
C GLY A 59 43.37 6.78 5.56
N HIS A 60 42.25 6.06 5.46
CA HIS A 60 42.22 4.60 5.55
C HIS A 60 42.97 3.96 4.38
N LYS A 61 43.83 3.00 4.66
CA LYS A 61 44.66 2.34 3.64
C LYS A 61 43.78 1.50 2.72
N ILE A 62 43.89 1.72 1.41
CA ILE A 62 43.16 0.92 0.40
C ILE A 62 44.08 -0.14 -0.21
N ARG A 63 43.54 -1.36 -0.38
CA ARG A 63 44.17 -2.47 -1.09
C ARG A 63 43.22 -2.97 -2.18
N HIS A 64 43.74 -3.21 -3.36
CA HIS A 64 42.98 -3.69 -4.51
C HIS A 64 43.34 -5.13 -4.84
N LEU A 65 42.35 -6.01 -4.81
CA LEU A 65 42.45 -7.41 -5.17
C LEU A 65 41.57 -7.65 -6.40
N VAL A 66 42.18 -8.13 -7.49
CA VAL A 66 41.48 -8.36 -8.76
C VAL A 66 41.19 -9.85 -8.92
N PHE A 67 39.94 -10.17 -9.26
CA PHE A 67 39.40 -11.49 -9.45
C PHE A 67 38.77 -11.64 -10.83
N ASP A 68 38.70 -12.87 -11.31
CA ASP A 68 37.90 -13.17 -12.50
C ASP A 68 36.41 -12.95 -12.21
N LYS A 69 35.67 -12.46 -13.20
CA LYS A 69 34.23 -12.13 -13.08
C LYS A 69 33.33 -13.30 -12.61
N ASN A 70 33.79 -14.54 -12.83
CA ASN A 70 33.08 -15.76 -12.46
C ASN A 70 33.68 -16.46 -11.24
N ASP A 71 34.64 -15.83 -10.55
CA ASP A 71 35.24 -16.40 -9.36
C ASP A 71 34.20 -16.50 -8.24
N LYS A 72 34.04 -17.71 -7.69
CA LYS A 72 33.09 -18.01 -6.61
C LYS A 72 33.72 -17.95 -5.21
N GLY A 73 35.04 -17.73 -5.13
CA GLY A 73 35.81 -17.67 -3.89
C GLY A 73 36.27 -16.25 -3.51
N ILE A 74 35.61 -15.21 -4.04
CA ILE A 74 35.98 -13.80 -3.85
C ILE A 74 35.98 -13.43 -2.36
N PHE A 75 34.92 -13.78 -1.65
CA PHE A 75 34.80 -13.50 -0.21
C PHE A 75 35.89 -14.20 0.59
N GLU A 76 36.08 -15.50 0.40
CA GLU A 76 37.07 -16.29 1.11
C GLU A 76 38.49 -15.77 0.86
N SER A 77 38.81 -15.41 -0.38
CA SER A 77 40.10 -14.83 -0.74
C SER A 77 40.32 -13.45 -0.10
N ALA A 78 39.32 -12.57 -0.14
CA ALA A 78 39.40 -11.26 0.49
C ALA A 78 39.53 -11.35 2.02
N ILE A 79 38.81 -12.28 2.67
CA ILE A 79 38.89 -12.53 4.11
C ILE A 79 40.29 -13.03 4.51
N ARG A 80 40.90 -13.94 3.74
CA ARG A 80 42.28 -14.40 3.99
C ARG A 80 43.28 -13.25 3.93
N GLN A 81 43.05 -12.29 3.04
CA GLN A 81 43.89 -11.12 2.84
C GLN A 81 43.67 -10.01 3.89
N ALA A 82 42.58 -10.03 4.64
CA ALA A 82 42.31 -9.10 5.72
C ALA A 82 43.29 -9.28 6.90
N TYR A 83 43.74 -8.16 7.48
CA TYR A 83 44.59 -8.10 8.67
C TYR A 83 43.84 -7.64 9.93
N GLY A 84 42.65 -7.07 9.76
CA GLY A 84 41.82 -6.59 10.85
C GLY A 84 41.35 -7.71 11.77
N LYS A 85 41.24 -7.38 13.06
CA LYS A 85 40.58 -8.22 14.06
C LYS A 85 39.10 -8.42 13.73
N TYR A 86 38.49 -7.38 13.15
CA TYR A 86 37.11 -7.38 12.72
C TYR A 86 37.00 -7.28 11.20
N ILE A 87 35.94 -7.87 10.65
CA ILE A 87 35.59 -7.78 9.22
C ILE A 87 34.23 -7.09 9.09
N LYS A 88 34.19 -6.09 8.21
CA LYS A 88 32.99 -5.41 7.74
C LYS A 88 32.84 -5.67 6.24
N PHE A 89 31.70 -6.19 5.79
CA PHE A 89 31.41 -6.31 4.35
C PHE A 89 30.64 -5.08 3.86
N VAL A 90 30.85 -4.71 2.60
CA VAL A 90 30.10 -3.67 1.87
C VAL A 90 29.97 -4.09 0.41
N SER A 91 28.76 -4.04 -0.14
CA SER A 91 28.55 -4.17 -1.59
C SER A 91 28.77 -2.83 -2.31
N ASP A 92 29.16 -2.84 -3.58
CA ASP A 92 29.26 -1.65 -4.43
C ASP A 92 27.97 -0.84 -4.57
N ALA A 93 26.82 -1.42 -4.24
CA ALA A 93 25.51 -0.77 -4.27
C ALA A 93 25.04 -0.24 -2.90
N GLU A 94 25.79 -0.49 -1.82
CA GLU A 94 25.38 -0.17 -0.45
C GLU A 94 26.21 0.96 0.15
N ILE A 95 25.67 1.62 1.18
CA ILE A 95 26.28 2.80 1.81
C ILE A 95 26.39 2.56 3.31
N LEU A 96 27.54 2.89 3.90
CA LEU A 96 27.71 2.96 5.34
C LEU A 96 27.46 4.37 5.88
N GLU A 97 26.83 4.47 7.05
CA GLU A 97 26.82 5.73 7.81
C GLU A 97 28.23 6.00 8.39
N PRO A 98 28.68 7.27 8.53
CA PRO A 98 30.04 7.59 8.99
C PRO A 98 30.43 6.98 10.36
N TYR A 99 29.45 6.73 11.23
CA TYR A 99 29.63 6.16 12.56
C TYR A 99 29.34 4.65 12.63
N CYS A 100 29.16 3.97 11.49
CA CYS A 100 28.78 2.56 11.44
C CYS A 100 29.83 1.66 12.11
N VAL A 101 31.09 1.74 11.68
CA VAL A 101 32.16 0.87 12.19
C VAL A 101 32.42 1.13 13.67
N GLU A 102 32.52 2.40 14.05
CA GLU A 102 32.74 2.80 15.44
C GLU A 102 31.67 2.25 16.38
N THR A 103 30.39 2.40 16.01
CA THR A 103 29.25 1.92 16.80
C THR A 103 29.30 0.40 16.98
N LEU A 104 29.53 -0.34 15.90
CA LEU A 104 29.54 -1.81 15.93
C LEU A 104 30.76 -2.37 16.70
N VAL A 105 31.95 -1.77 16.52
CA VAL A 105 33.16 -2.16 17.27
C VAL A 105 32.97 -1.87 18.75
N SER A 106 32.47 -0.70 19.11
CA SER A 106 32.19 -0.32 20.50
C SER A 106 31.29 -1.35 21.18
N GLY A 107 30.24 -1.80 20.49
CA GLY A 107 29.38 -2.89 20.95
C GLY A 107 30.16 -4.17 21.30
N LEU A 108 30.97 -4.68 20.36
CA LEU A 108 31.74 -5.93 20.54
C LEU A 108 32.83 -5.81 21.60
N VAL A 109 33.46 -4.64 21.74
CA VAL A 109 34.47 -4.38 22.77
C VAL A 109 33.83 -4.40 24.16
N SER A 110 32.65 -3.82 24.32
CA SER A 110 31.90 -3.81 25.58
C SER A 110 31.32 -5.17 25.95
N GLN A 111 30.89 -5.97 24.97
CA GLN A 111 30.21 -7.25 25.18
C GLN A 111 30.94 -8.38 24.44
N GLN A 112 32.14 -8.72 24.90
CA GLN A 112 33.05 -9.66 24.23
C GLN A 112 32.52 -11.10 24.10
N GLN A 113 31.48 -11.46 24.87
CA GLN A 113 30.77 -12.73 24.75
C GLN A 113 29.98 -12.83 23.43
N CYS A 114 29.58 -11.70 22.87
CA CYS A 114 28.96 -11.63 21.56
C CYS A 114 30.04 -11.50 20.50
N ARG A 115 29.91 -12.29 19.43
CA ARG A 115 30.90 -12.32 18.34
C ARG A 115 30.39 -11.71 17.04
N ILE A 116 29.15 -11.20 17.06
CA ILE A 116 28.52 -10.51 15.94
C ILE A 116 27.80 -9.28 16.48
N ALA A 117 27.94 -8.15 15.78
CA ALA A 117 27.11 -6.97 15.96
C ALA A 117 26.38 -6.67 14.65
N ALA A 118 25.09 -6.39 14.71
CA ALA A 118 24.27 -6.04 13.55
C ALA A 118 23.37 -4.84 13.83
N SER A 119 22.93 -4.19 12.76
CA SER A 119 22.11 -2.99 12.80
C SER A 119 20.90 -3.08 11.87
N LYS A 120 19.92 -2.19 12.07
CA LYS A 120 18.89 -1.92 11.08
C LYS A 120 19.54 -1.41 9.78
N ARG A 121 18.85 -1.61 8.66
CA ARG A 121 19.20 -1.06 7.34
C ARG A 121 18.09 -0.11 6.89
N LYS A 122 18.42 0.98 6.21
CA LYS A 122 17.44 1.78 5.45
C LYS A 122 17.44 1.41 3.98
N ARG A 123 16.31 1.57 3.29
CA ARG A 123 16.22 1.36 1.84
C ARG A 123 16.35 2.67 1.10
N VAL A 124 17.08 2.68 -0.03
CA VAL A 124 17.22 3.87 -0.89
C VAL A 124 17.00 3.55 -2.37
N ASP A 125 16.51 4.53 -3.13
CA ASP A 125 16.37 4.45 -4.59
C ASP A 125 17.74 4.61 -5.31
N PRO A 126 17.82 4.54 -6.65
CA PRO A 126 19.08 4.71 -7.37
C PRO A 126 19.82 6.05 -7.17
N LYS A 127 19.11 7.13 -6.80
CA LYS A 127 19.68 8.47 -6.50
C LYS A 127 20.01 8.66 -5.01
N GLY A 128 19.66 7.70 -4.15
CA GLY A 128 19.87 7.79 -2.70
C GLY A 128 18.67 8.32 -1.91
N GLY A 129 17.52 8.55 -2.56
CA GLY A 129 16.27 8.91 -1.89
C GLY A 129 15.76 7.77 -1.03
N LEU A 130 15.26 8.05 0.17
CA LEU A 130 14.74 7.03 1.10
C LEU A 130 13.52 6.29 0.49
N LEU A 131 13.39 5.00 0.78
CA LEU A 131 12.24 4.16 0.42
C LEU A 131 11.57 3.55 1.67
N PRO A 132 10.29 3.15 1.59
CA PRO A 132 9.61 2.45 2.68
C PRO A 132 10.31 1.17 3.11
N ASP A 133 10.22 0.84 4.40
CA ASP A 133 10.74 -0.42 4.89
C ASP A 133 9.94 -1.61 4.34
N LEU A 134 10.65 -2.72 4.15
CA LEU A 134 10.05 -4.05 4.03
C LEU A 134 10.07 -4.71 5.40
N VAL A 135 9.31 -5.80 5.59
CA VAL A 135 9.40 -6.59 6.82
C VAL A 135 10.86 -6.99 7.11
N SER A 136 11.64 -7.32 6.08
CA SER A 136 13.06 -7.71 6.18
C SER A 136 14.04 -6.57 6.52
N THR A 137 13.62 -5.31 6.40
CA THR A 137 14.45 -4.13 6.76
C THR A 137 13.96 -3.44 8.03
N CYS A 138 12.79 -3.80 8.55
CA CYS A 138 12.29 -3.34 9.83
C CYS A 138 13.17 -3.79 11.00
N ALA A 139 13.24 -2.95 12.04
CA ALA A 139 14.02 -3.25 13.24
C ALA A 139 13.49 -4.50 13.97
N LEU A 140 14.40 -5.33 14.49
CA LEU A 140 14.03 -6.50 15.29
C LEU A 140 13.45 -6.09 16.66
N VAL A 141 14.06 -5.06 17.26
CA VAL A 141 13.65 -4.38 18.51
C VAL A 141 14.05 -2.90 18.43
N ASP A 142 13.42 -2.04 19.24
CA ASP A 142 13.63 -0.58 19.32
C ASP A 142 14.84 -0.13 20.13
N SER A 143 15.40 -1.00 20.96
CA SER A 143 16.52 -0.66 21.83
C SER A 143 17.78 -1.42 21.46
N LYS A 144 18.94 -0.81 21.71
CA LYS A 144 20.23 -1.51 21.69
C LYS A 144 20.17 -2.70 22.66
N SER A 145 20.41 -3.91 22.14
CA SER A 145 20.10 -5.16 22.88
C SER A 145 21.07 -6.29 22.55
N ILE A 146 21.07 -7.33 23.39
CA ILE A 146 21.69 -8.63 23.09
C ILE A 146 20.59 -9.65 22.81
N ILE A 147 20.69 -10.36 21.69
CA ILE A 147 19.71 -11.34 21.22
C ILE A 147 20.36 -12.73 21.23
N LYS A 148 19.68 -13.72 21.84
CA LYS A 148 20.17 -15.11 21.86
C LYS A 148 20.23 -15.69 20.44
N GLY A 149 21.42 -16.13 20.02
CA GLY A 149 21.68 -16.54 18.63
C GLY A 149 20.84 -17.73 18.18
N ARG A 150 20.80 -18.80 18.97
CA ARG A 150 20.00 -20.00 18.66
C ARG A 150 18.50 -19.72 18.61
N ASP A 151 18.00 -18.89 19.52
CA ASP A 151 16.59 -18.49 19.54
C ASP A 151 16.25 -17.71 18.26
N LEU A 152 17.13 -16.78 17.85
CA LEU A 152 17.00 -16.03 16.60
C LEU A 152 17.00 -16.95 15.37
N LEU A 153 17.84 -17.98 15.34
CA LEU A 153 17.86 -18.98 14.26
C LEU A 153 16.59 -19.85 14.22
N CYS A 154 16.04 -20.21 15.38
CA CYS A 154 14.74 -20.88 15.45
C CYS A 154 13.62 -20.01 14.87
N THR A 155 13.61 -18.70 15.13
CA THR A 155 12.66 -17.78 14.51
C THR A 155 12.93 -17.59 13.01
N GLN A 156 14.20 -17.51 12.59
CA GLN A 156 14.61 -17.43 11.18
C GLN A 156 14.09 -18.61 10.35
N SER A 157 14.00 -19.82 10.93
CA SER A 157 13.49 -21.02 10.26
C SER A 157 12.00 -20.94 9.90
N ARG A 158 11.25 -19.98 10.47
CA ARG A 158 9.81 -19.79 10.22
C ARG A 158 9.47 -18.72 9.21
N VAL A 159 10.39 -17.79 8.95
CA VAL A 159 10.15 -16.66 8.05
C VAL A 159 10.78 -16.89 6.68
N SER A 160 10.15 -16.38 5.64
CA SER A 160 10.56 -16.53 4.25
C SER A 160 11.45 -15.38 3.74
N TYR A 161 12.17 -14.71 4.65
CA TYR A 161 13.10 -13.62 4.38
C TYR A 161 14.23 -13.64 5.41
N SER A 162 15.35 -12.96 5.16
CA SER A 162 16.46 -12.85 6.12
C SER A 162 16.14 -11.82 7.22
N LEU A 163 16.15 -12.22 8.49
CA LEU A 163 15.93 -11.33 9.64
C LEU A 163 17.05 -10.29 9.77
N LEU A 164 18.30 -10.71 9.56
CA LEU A 164 19.48 -9.85 9.62
C LEU A 164 19.89 -9.28 8.27
N GLY A 165 19.19 -9.60 7.18
CA GLY A 165 19.44 -9.04 5.85
C GLY A 165 20.81 -9.39 5.27
N GLU A 166 21.42 -8.41 4.62
CA GLU A 166 22.72 -8.46 3.97
C GLU A 166 23.89 -8.32 4.96
N LEU A 167 25.06 -8.87 4.58
CA LEU A 167 26.28 -8.86 5.40
C LEU A 167 26.72 -7.45 5.82
N THR A 168 26.38 -6.44 5.03
CA THR A 168 26.70 -5.02 5.26
C THR A 168 26.03 -4.44 6.49
N ALA A 169 24.98 -5.07 7.00
CA ALA A 169 24.38 -4.67 8.28
C ALA A 169 25.21 -5.04 9.50
N SER A 170 26.22 -5.90 9.35
CA SER A 170 26.90 -6.57 10.46
C SER A 170 28.40 -6.34 10.49
N LEU A 171 29.00 -6.63 11.64
CA LEU A 171 30.44 -6.68 11.89
C LEU A 171 30.76 -8.01 12.56
N PHE A 172 31.85 -8.65 12.13
CA PHE A 172 32.22 -10.01 12.54
C PHE A 172 33.64 -10.05 13.08
N TYR A 173 33.93 -10.96 14.01
CA TYR A 173 35.31 -11.33 14.31
C TYR A 173 35.91 -12.12 13.15
N ARG A 174 37.10 -11.72 12.70
CA ARG A 174 37.79 -12.37 11.58
C ARG A 174 38.06 -13.85 11.84
N ASP A 175 38.58 -14.18 13.02
CA ASP A 175 39.00 -15.55 13.36
C ASP A 175 37.81 -16.51 13.38
N ASP A 176 36.64 -16.04 13.78
CA ASP A 176 35.42 -16.85 13.79
C ASP A 176 34.95 -17.15 12.37
N VAL A 177 35.01 -16.15 11.46
CA VAL A 177 34.68 -16.34 10.05
C VAL A 177 35.70 -17.27 9.37
N MET A 178 36.99 -17.09 9.64
CA MET A 178 38.06 -17.96 9.16
C MET A 178 37.88 -19.40 9.65
N GLY A 179 37.50 -19.59 10.91
CA GLY A 179 37.27 -20.91 11.51
C GLY A 179 36.06 -21.67 10.93
N LEU A 180 35.22 -21.02 10.12
CA LEU A 180 34.08 -21.66 9.43
C LEU A 180 34.42 -22.17 8.02
N MET A 181 35.60 -21.88 7.48
CA MET A 181 36.01 -22.32 6.15
C MET A 181 36.41 -23.82 6.19
N SER A 182 35.48 -24.71 5.85
CA SER A 182 35.76 -26.14 5.64
C SER A 182 36.16 -26.40 4.18
N ASP A 183 37.25 -27.12 3.92
CA ASP A 183 37.79 -27.36 2.56
C ASP A 183 37.88 -26.06 1.73
N ASP A 184 38.36 -24.98 2.36
CA ASP A 184 38.59 -23.66 1.76
C ASP A 184 37.35 -22.90 1.25
N ARG A 185 36.12 -23.34 1.59
CA ARG A 185 34.86 -22.69 1.17
C ARG A 185 33.97 -22.30 2.35
N LEU A 186 33.43 -21.08 2.32
CA LEU A 186 32.58 -20.51 3.38
C LEU A 186 31.08 -20.69 3.07
N PHE A 187 30.66 -20.46 1.83
CA PHE A 187 29.25 -20.45 1.43
C PHE A 187 28.77 -21.79 0.84
N VAL A 188 29.03 -22.87 1.58
CA VAL A 188 28.62 -24.24 1.21
C VAL A 188 27.83 -24.94 2.33
N ILE A 189 26.92 -25.82 1.91
CA ILE A 189 26.24 -26.83 2.74
C ILE A 189 26.40 -28.18 2.02
N ASN A 190 26.86 -29.22 2.73
CA ASN A 190 27.12 -30.55 2.15
C ASN A 190 27.99 -30.50 0.88
N ASN A 191 29.01 -29.62 0.87
CA ASN A 191 29.91 -29.35 -0.26
C ASN A 191 29.26 -28.73 -1.52
N GLU A 192 27.97 -28.40 -1.48
CA GLU A 192 27.26 -27.68 -2.54
C GLU A 192 27.23 -26.17 -2.26
N PRO A 193 27.49 -25.31 -3.28
CA PRO A 193 27.47 -23.86 -3.12
C PRO A 193 26.04 -23.33 -2.93
N VAL A 194 25.87 -22.43 -1.97
CA VAL A 194 24.61 -21.74 -1.71
C VAL A 194 24.77 -20.28 -2.12
N ILE A 195 24.12 -19.89 -3.23
CA ILE A 195 24.33 -18.59 -3.89
C ILE A 195 23.11 -17.69 -3.70
N GLY A 196 23.34 -16.40 -3.44
CA GLY A 196 22.32 -15.37 -3.31
C GLY A 196 21.69 -15.25 -1.92
N VAL A 197 22.13 -16.07 -0.95
CA VAL A 197 21.73 -16.01 0.47
C VAL A 197 22.95 -16.14 1.40
N GLU A 198 24.09 -15.64 0.95
CA GLU A 198 25.40 -15.70 1.63
C GLU A 198 25.31 -15.17 3.06
N GLY A 199 24.63 -14.04 3.27
CA GLY A 199 24.39 -13.46 4.59
C GLY A 199 23.70 -14.44 5.53
N LEU A 200 22.55 -14.99 5.11
CA LEU A 200 21.78 -15.95 5.90
C LEU A 200 22.60 -17.19 6.27
N LEU A 201 23.40 -17.71 5.33
CA LEU A 201 24.27 -18.86 5.58
C LEU A 201 25.40 -18.54 6.57
N LEU A 202 26.02 -17.36 6.50
CA LEU A 202 27.04 -16.97 7.47
C LEU A 202 26.44 -16.81 8.87
N TYR A 203 25.28 -16.15 8.96
CA TYR A 203 24.55 -15.99 10.23
C TYR A 203 24.16 -17.34 10.84
N SER A 204 23.70 -18.30 10.03
CA SER A 204 23.30 -19.62 10.53
C SER A 204 24.47 -20.38 11.16
N LYS A 205 25.68 -20.24 10.60
CA LYS A 205 26.90 -20.90 11.12
C LYS A 205 27.42 -20.23 12.40
N LEU A 206 27.39 -18.90 12.48
CA LEU A 206 27.94 -18.15 13.63
C LEU A 206 26.98 -18.11 14.83
N LEU A 207 25.70 -17.78 14.62
CA LEU A 207 24.71 -17.63 15.70
C LEU A 207 24.36 -18.94 16.41
N ALA A 208 24.71 -20.09 15.82
CA ALA A 208 24.64 -21.39 16.50
C ALA A 208 25.61 -21.47 17.70
N LYS A 209 26.64 -20.61 17.74
CA LYS A 209 27.76 -20.63 18.69
C LYS A 209 27.90 -19.35 19.52
N THR A 210 27.20 -18.27 19.19
CA THR A 210 27.31 -16.96 19.87
C THR A 210 26.00 -16.19 19.87
N ASP A 211 25.92 -15.14 20.69
CA ASP A 211 24.80 -14.21 20.75
C ASP A 211 25.10 -12.95 19.91
N LEU A 212 24.03 -12.25 19.52
CA LEU A 212 24.08 -11.08 18.65
C LEU A 212 23.94 -9.79 19.46
N ILE A 213 24.76 -8.78 19.17
CA ILE A 213 24.46 -7.39 19.55
C ILE A 213 23.62 -6.76 18.45
N TRP A 214 22.47 -6.19 18.82
CA TRP A 214 21.55 -5.51 17.92
C TRP A 214 21.53 -4.01 18.18
N PHE A 215 21.65 -3.23 17.10
CA PHE A 215 21.49 -1.78 17.08
C PHE A 215 20.22 -1.41 16.29
N PRO A 216 19.25 -0.71 16.91
CA PRO A 216 18.01 -0.30 16.24
C PRO A 216 18.24 0.81 15.20
N GLU A 217 19.34 1.55 15.29
CA GLU A 217 19.71 2.61 14.35
C GLU A 217 20.07 2.03 12.98
N ALA A 218 19.66 2.74 11.92
CA ALA A 218 20.06 2.37 10.56
C ALA A 218 21.50 2.81 10.28
N LEU A 219 22.48 1.91 10.46
CA LEU A 219 23.91 2.22 10.25
C LEU A 219 24.38 2.01 8.81
N CYS A 220 23.50 1.50 7.95
CA CYS A 220 23.77 1.37 6.52
C CYS A 220 22.50 1.47 5.68
N ALA A 221 22.67 1.69 4.37
CA ALA A 221 21.62 1.74 3.39
C ALA A 221 21.79 0.66 2.32
N VAL A 222 20.68 0.00 1.97
CA VAL A 222 20.59 -0.95 0.86
C VAL A 222 19.81 -0.31 -0.29
N ARG A 223 20.34 -0.42 -1.50
CA ARG A 223 19.76 0.24 -2.68
C ARG A 223 18.78 -0.64 -3.42
N ALA A 224 17.66 -0.09 -3.87
CA ALA A 224 16.75 -0.76 -4.77
C ALA A 224 16.98 -0.26 -6.20
N SER A 225 17.23 -1.18 -7.14
CA SER A 225 17.43 -0.89 -8.56
C SER A 225 16.62 -1.87 -9.41
N GLU A 226 16.11 -1.42 -10.55
CA GLU A 226 15.45 -2.29 -11.53
C GLU A 226 16.44 -2.88 -12.54
N VAL A 227 17.59 -2.24 -12.73
CA VAL A 227 18.67 -2.72 -13.60
C VAL A 227 19.54 -3.74 -12.87
N TYR A 228 19.89 -3.46 -11.62
CA TYR A 228 20.78 -4.26 -10.79
C TYR A 228 20.09 -4.62 -9.47
N LYS A 229 19.16 -5.59 -9.53
CA LYS A 229 18.38 -6.01 -8.36
C LYS A 229 19.27 -6.54 -7.24
N GLN A 230 19.14 -5.93 -6.07
CA GLN A 230 19.88 -6.30 -4.86
C GLN A 230 19.22 -7.48 -4.13
N PRO A 231 19.93 -8.20 -3.23
CA PRO A 231 19.41 -9.40 -2.56
C PRO A 231 18.01 -9.25 -1.95
N HIS A 232 17.73 -8.19 -1.18
CA HIS A 232 16.40 -7.94 -0.61
C HIS A 232 15.28 -7.78 -1.66
N GLN A 233 15.58 -7.43 -2.91
CA GLN A 233 14.58 -7.36 -4.00
C GLN A 233 14.30 -8.74 -4.64
N ARG A 234 15.12 -9.75 -4.33
CA ARG A 234 15.12 -11.06 -5.00
C ARG A 234 14.55 -12.19 -4.13
N ASP A 235 14.08 -11.88 -2.92
CA ASP A 235 13.54 -12.85 -1.95
C ASP A 235 12.39 -13.74 -2.50
N SER A 236 11.67 -13.24 -3.51
CA SER A 236 10.59 -13.94 -4.19
C SER A 236 11.03 -14.80 -5.38
N GLU A 237 12.27 -14.67 -5.85
CA GLU A 237 12.80 -15.45 -6.97
C GLU A 237 12.94 -16.93 -6.59
N GLU A 238 12.58 -17.83 -7.51
CA GLU A 238 12.55 -19.27 -7.25
C GLU A 238 13.93 -19.85 -6.89
N ALA A 239 14.99 -19.35 -7.54
CA ALA A 239 16.36 -19.76 -7.24
C ALA A 239 16.77 -19.37 -5.80
N ILE A 240 16.40 -18.16 -5.37
CA ILE A 240 16.69 -17.64 -4.03
C ILE A 240 15.87 -18.37 -2.97
N LYS A 241 14.59 -18.66 -3.24
CA LYS A 241 13.75 -19.50 -2.36
C LYS A 241 14.40 -20.86 -2.10
N LYS A 242 14.81 -21.56 -3.17
CA LYS A 242 15.48 -22.86 -3.06
C LYS A 242 16.76 -22.78 -2.25
N ALA A 243 17.61 -21.79 -2.52
CA ALA A 243 18.86 -21.59 -1.77
C ALA A 243 18.58 -21.31 -0.28
N ARG A 244 17.59 -20.47 0.02
CA ARG A 244 17.14 -20.19 1.40
C ARG A 244 16.62 -21.45 2.09
N ASP A 245 15.77 -22.22 1.44
CA ASP A 245 15.18 -23.44 2.02
C ASP A 245 16.25 -24.47 2.39
N VAL A 246 17.35 -24.57 1.62
CA VAL A 246 18.52 -25.39 1.99
C VAL A 246 19.10 -24.95 3.33
N VAL A 247 19.29 -23.64 3.55
CA VAL A 247 19.81 -23.11 4.82
C VAL A 247 18.82 -23.32 5.96
N LEU A 248 17.52 -23.05 5.75
CA LEU A 248 16.51 -23.21 6.79
C LEU A 248 16.35 -24.69 7.20
N ASN A 249 16.45 -25.63 6.26
CA ASN A 249 16.43 -27.05 6.57
C ASN A 249 17.68 -27.49 7.34
N ALA A 250 18.86 -26.95 7.01
CA ALA A 250 20.07 -27.20 7.78
C ALA A 250 19.92 -26.75 9.24
N ILE A 251 19.34 -25.57 9.50
CA ILE A 251 19.03 -25.08 10.86
C ILE A 251 18.10 -26.06 11.59
N ARG A 252 17.04 -26.54 10.94
CA ARG A 252 16.06 -27.47 11.54
C ARG A 252 16.65 -28.84 11.88
N SER A 253 17.74 -29.24 11.22
CA SER A 253 18.43 -30.52 11.46
C SER A 253 19.43 -30.48 12.63
N GLU A 254 19.69 -29.32 13.21
CA GLU A 254 20.63 -29.17 14.31
C GLU A 254 20.10 -29.74 15.63
N VAL A 255 20.97 -30.36 16.43
CA VAL A 255 20.60 -31.01 17.71
C VAL A 255 20.04 -30.03 18.74
N TRP A 256 20.45 -28.76 18.68
CA TRP A 256 19.99 -27.72 19.58
C TRP A 256 18.66 -27.06 19.16
N TYR A 257 18.15 -27.37 17.96
CA TYR A 257 16.92 -26.78 17.44
C TYR A 257 15.70 -27.22 18.26
N ASN A 258 14.77 -26.29 18.52
CA ASN A 258 13.58 -26.56 19.30
C ASN A 258 12.35 -25.86 18.72
N GLU A 259 11.36 -26.64 18.27
CA GLU A 259 10.12 -26.13 17.67
C GLU A 259 9.19 -25.42 18.66
N SER A 260 9.27 -25.70 19.96
CA SER A 260 8.34 -25.15 20.95
C SER A 260 8.53 -23.64 21.24
N ASN A 261 9.70 -23.07 20.94
CA ASN A 261 10.06 -21.67 21.28
C ASN A 261 10.29 -20.78 20.06
N VAL A 262 9.92 -21.21 18.87
CA VAL A 262 10.19 -20.52 17.59
C VAL A 262 9.66 -19.08 17.48
N ASN A 263 8.71 -18.68 18.33
CA ASN A 263 8.13 -17.33 18.36
C ASN A 263 8.65 -16.46 19.52
N GLU A 264 9.44 -17.02 20.43
CA GLU A 264 9.90 -16.32 21.62
C GLU A 264 11.43 -16.30 21.66
N VAL A 265 11.99 -15.11 21.43
CA VAL A 265 13.42 -14.89 21.43
C VAL A 265 13.82 -14.22 22.72
N ARG A 266 14.84 -14.75 23.39
CA ARG A 266 15.42 -14.09 24.56
C ARG A 266 16.23 -12.87 24.13
N VAL A 267 15.86 -11.71 24.66
CA VAL A 267 16.48 -10.40 24.43
C VAL A 267 16.83 -9.77 25.78
N ALA A 268 18.08 -9.33 25.94
CA ALA A 268 18.55 -8.60 27.11
C ALA A 268 18.88 -7.15 26.73
N PRO A 269 18.59 -6.15 27.58
CA PRO A 269 19.10 -4.79 27.40
C PRO A 269 20.63 -4.78 27.32
N PHE A 270 21.20 -3.93 26.46
CA PHE A 270 22.65 -3.91 26.27
C PHE A 270 23.45 -3.63 27.56
N GLU A 271 22.93 -2.77 28.44
CA GLU A 271 23.57 -2.44 29.73
C GLU A 271 23.44 -3.56 30.77
N ASN A 272 22.48 -4.47 30.60
CA ASN A 272 22.20 -5.59 31.52
C ASN A 272 22.23 -6.93 30.75
N PRO A 273 23.40 -7.39 30.30
CA PRO A 273 23.55 -8.48 29.32
C PRO A 273 23.08 -9.86 29.80
N ASN A 274 22.77 -10.01 31.08
CA ASN A 274 22.29 -11.25 31.69
C ASN A 274 20.77 -11.26 31.92
N ASP A 275 20.09 -10.12 31.78
CA ASP A 275 18.66 -9.96 32.07
C ASP A 275 17.80 -10.24 30.83
N PHE A 276 17.67 -11.52 30.49
CA PHE A 276 16.93 -11.94 29.31
C PHE A 276 15.42 -11.98 29.54
N THR A 277 14.70 -11.22 28.73
CA THR A 277 13.24 -11.28 28.62
C THR A 277 12.85 -11.94 27.30
N ARG A 278 11.70 -12.63 27.26
CA ARG A 278 11.20 -13.25 26.02
C ARG A 278 10.40 -12.24 25.21
N LYS A 279 10.76 -12.06 23.94
CA LYS A 279 10.09 -11.17 23.00
C LYS A 279 9.71 -11.91 21.71
N ASN A 280 8.57 -11.55 21.12
CA ASN A 280 8.17 -12.06 19.82
C ASN A 280 8.66 -11.12 18.71
N LEU A 281 9.86 -11.39 18.18
CA LEU A 281 10.51 -10.48 17.21
C LEU A 281 9.68 -10.25 15.95
N VAL A 282 8.98 -11.28 15.47
CA VAL A 282 8.11 -11.15 14.29
C VAL A 282 7.00 -10.14 14.56
N SER A 283 6.36 -10.22 15.73
CA SER A 283 5.32 -9.26 16.12
C SER A 283 5.87 -7.83 16.26
N HIS A 284 7.09 -7.69 16.81
CA HIS A 284 7.79 -6.40 16.87
C HIS A 284 8.08 -5.83 15.46
N GLN A 285 8.61 -6.64 14.53
CA GLN A 285 8.86 -6.20 13.16
C GLN A 285 7.59 -5.73 12.45
N TYR A 286 6.47 -6.45 12.60
CA TYR A 286 5.18 -6.02 12.04
C TYR A 286 4.67 -4.73 12.67
N HIS A 287 4.89 -4.52 13.97
CA HIS A 287 4.59 -3.26 14.63
C HIS A 287 5.39 -2.10 14.01
N TYR A 288 6.71 -2.22 13.88
CA TYR A 288 7.53 -1.17 13.24
C TYR A 288 7.22 -0.98 11.76
N LEU A 289 6.86 -2.04 11.04
CA LEU A 289 6.40 -1.92 9.67
C LEU A 289 5.13 -1.06 9.59
N ASN A 290 4.20 -1.24 10.52
CA ASN A 290 2.99 -0.42 10.58
C ASN A 290 3.30 1.04 10.91
N LEU A 291 4.25 1.30 11.82
CA LEU A 291 4.72 2.66 12.10
C LEU A 291 5.38 3.31 10.88
N ASN A 292 6.26 2.59 10.20
CA ASN A 292 6.89 3.10 9.00
C ASN A 292 5.87 3.33 7.88
N ARG A 293 4.92 2.41 7.68
CA ARG A 293 3.80 2.64 6.76
C ARG A 293 3.02 3.90 7.11
N LEU A 294 2.82 4.17 8.39
CA LEU A 294 2.09 5.34 8.85
C LEU A 294 2.86 6.63 8.58
N GLU A 295 4.16 6.62 8.84
CA GLU A 295 5.08 7.71 8.49
C GLU A 295 5.03 8.00 6.98
N TRP A 296 5.09 6.96 6.14
CA TRP A 296 4.99 7.10 4.69
C TRP A 296 3.63 7.58 4.20
N TRP A 297 2.56 7.09 4.83
CA TRP A 297 1.20 7.52 4.56
C TRP A 297 1.03 9.02 4.84
N ASN A 298 1.64 9.53 5.91
CA ASN A 298 1.72 10.97 6.22
C ASN A 298 2.60 11.75 5.26
N ARG A 299 3.74 11.17 4.84
CA ARG A 299 4.71 11.86 4.00
C ARG A 299 4.14 12.28 2.65
N VAL A 300 3.23 11.49 2.09
CA VAL A 300 2.57 11.77 0.79
C VAL A 300 1.37 12.71 0.91
N ARG A 301 0.92 13.04 2.12
CA ARG A 301 -0.18 14.01 2.37
C ARG A 301 0.34 15.43 2.45
N LYS A 302 1.02 15.84 1.38
CA LYS A 302 1.55 17.19 1.20
C LYS A 302 0.98 17.75 -0.08
N LEU A 303 0.68 19.04 -0.05
CA LEU A 303 0.15 19.71 -1.23
C LEU A 303 1.25 19.81 -2.27
N GLU A 304 0.94 19.38 -3.48
CA GLU A 304 1.74 19.67 -4.65
C GLU A 304 1.58 21.16 -5.01
N SER A 305 2.56 21.73 -5.72
CA SER A 305 2.57 23.17 -6.06
C SER A 305 1.28 23.63 -6.74
N PHE A 306 0.70 22.81 -7.62
CA PHE A 306 -0.56 23.14 -8.28
C PHE A 306 -1.77 23.12 -7.33
N GLN A 307 -1.75 22.27 -6.30
CA GLN A 307 -2.81 22.19 -5.29
C GLN A 307 -2.74 23.39 -4.34
N GLU A 308 -1.54 23.85 -3.99
CA GLU A 308 -1.36 25.10 -3.24
C GLU A 308 -1.93 26.30 -4.02
N ILE A 309 -1.61 26.39 -5.31
CA ILE A 309 -2.18 27.42 -6.22
C ILE A 309 -3.70 27.30 -6.27
N ARG A 310 -4.26 26.08 -6.32
CA ARG A 310 -5.72 25.88 -6.31
C ARG A 310 -6.33 26.33 -4.99
N LEU A 311 -5.78 25.98 -3.83
CA LEU A 311 -6.31 26.46 -2.56
C LEU A 311 -6.32 27.99 -2.47
N GLN A 312 -5.27 28.65 -2.99
CA GLN A 312 -5.23 30.11 -3.10
C GLN A 312 -6.34 30.64 -4.01
N GLN A 313 -6.57 30.01 -5.17
CA GLN A 313 -7.66 30.38 -6.09
C GLN A 313 -9.04 30.18 -5.46
N MET A 314 -9.26 29.07 -4.75
CA MET A 314 -10.52 28.78 -4.06
C MET A 314 -10.86 29.88 -3.05
N ALA A 315 -9.86 30.40 -2.33
CA ALA A 315 -10.06 31.51 -1.41
C ALA A 315 -10.32 32.85 -2.10
N VAL A 316 -9.94 33.01 -3.37
CA VAL A 316 -10.33 34.17 -4.19
C VAL A 316 -11.76 34.01 -4.72
N GLU A 317 -12.12 32.80 -5.16
CA GLU A 317 -13.46 32.45 -5.66
C GLU A 317 -14.53 32.52 -4.56
N ASN A 318 -14.20 32.05 -3.36
CA ASN A 318 -15.04 32.11 -2.18
C ASN A 318 -14.28 32.81 -1.04
N PRO A 319 -14.46 34.14 -0.87
CA PRO A 319 -13.74 34.91 0.14
C PRO A 319 -14.31 34.74 1.55
N GLU A 320 -15.42 34.01 1.73
CA GLU A 320 -15.95 33.77 3.07
C GLU A 320 -15.00 32.86 3.87
N ILE A 321 -14.62 33.35 5.05
CA ILE A 321 -13.71 32.65 5.96
C ILE A 321 -14.53 31.88 6.98
N THR A 322 -14.37 30.57 7.00
CA THR A 322 -14.98 29.74 8.04
C THR A 322 -14.22 29.91 9.36
N ARG A 323 -14.88 30.44 10.39
CA ARG A 323 -14.29 30.66 11.72
C ARG A 323 -14.61 29.50 12.66
N VAL A 324 -13.57 28.86 13.18
CA VAL A 324 -13.67 27.73 14.13
C VAL A 324 -13.10 28.15 15.49
N GLY A 325 -13.94 28.17 16.52
CA GLY A 325 -13.49 28.34 17.90
C GLY A 325 -12.87 27.05 18.44
N VAL A 326 -11.58 27.09 18.77
CA VAL A 326 -10.85 25.95 19.34
C VAL A 326 -10.77 26.14 20.85
N ILE A 327 -11.67 25.49 21.58
CA ILE A 327 -11.68 25.49 23.05
C ILE A 327 -10.61 24.53 23.54
N ILE A 328 -9.54 25.07 24.13
CA ILE A 328 -8.42 24.31 24.67
C ILE A 328 -8.58 24.25 26.18
N ASN A 329 -8.93 23.06 26.67
CA ASN A 329 -9.05 22.76 28.08
C ASN A 329 -7.65 22.58 28.70
N VAL A 330 -7.36 23.41 29.71
CA VAL A 330 -6.07 23.44 30.40
C VAL A 330 -6.24 23.03 31.86
N ALA A 331 -5.70 21.87 32.21
CA ALA A 331 -5.60 21.36 33.57
C ALA A 331 -4.14 21.45 34.06
N GLU A 332 -3.93 21.35 35.37
CA GLU A 332 -2.60 21.48 35.97
C GLU A 332 -1.58 20.49 35.39
N ASP A 333 -2.01 19.27 35.05
CA ASP A 333 -1.16 18.19 34.53
C ASP A 333 -0.80 18.33 33.04
N ASN A 334 -1.54 19.14 32.29
CA ASN A 334 -1.34 19.33 30.84
C ASN A 334 -0.96 20.77 30.46
N ALA A 335 -0.96 21.72 31.41
CA ALA A 335 -0.63 23.13 31.17
C ALA A 335 0.71 23.35 30.47
N SER A 336 1.72 22.52 30.73
CA SER A 336 3.03 22.57 30.07
C SER A 336 3.00 22.29 28.55
N ARG A 337 1.87 21.78 28.03
CA ARG A 337 1.71 21.40 26.62
C ARG A 337 0.86 22.39 25.81
N VAL A 338 0.42 23.49 26.41
CA VAL A 338 -0.36 24.54 25.72
C VAL A 338 0.39 25.04 24.48
N ASP A 339 1.68 25.33 24.62
CA ASP A 339 2.49 25.86 23.51
C ASP A 339 2.58 24.89 22.32
N GLN A 340 2.58 23.57 22.56
CA GLN A 340 2.54 22.56 21.50
C GLN A 340 1.23 22.64 20.70
N THR A 341 0.09 22.75 21.40
CA THR A 341 -1.21 22.87 20.75
C THR A 341 -1.32 24.16 19.97
N LEU A 342 -0.93 25.29 20.56
CA LEU A 342 -0.97 26.59 19.91
C LEU A 342 -0.08 26.66 18.66
N ALA A 343 1.13 26.10 18.73
CA ALA A 343 2.03 26.03 17.58
C ALA A 343 1.44 25.20 16.42
N SER A 344 0.64 24.17 16.73
CA SER A 344 -0.05 23.36 15.71
C SER A 344 -1.22 24.09 15.04
N LEU A 345 -1.76 25.15 15.67
CA LEU A 345 -2.85 25.94 15.10
C LEU A 345 -2.34 27.07 14.19
N SER A 346 -1.09 27.51 14.34
CA SER A 346 -0.49 28.59 13.55
C SER A 346 0.01 28.11 12.18
N HIS A 347 -0.82 27.43 11.41
CA HIS A 347 -0.48 27.02 10.04
C HIS A 347 -0.73 28.17 9.06
N GLN A 348 0.35 28.78 8.59
CA GLN A 348 0.36 29.72 7.48
C GLN A 348 0.04 28.94 6.19
N ASN A 349 -0.96 29.38 5.41
CA ASN A 349 -1.30 28.96 4.02
C ASN A 349 -2.72 28.42 3.78
N ILE A 350 -3.62 28.42 4.77
CA ILE A 350 -5.05 28.11 4.53
C ILE A 350 -5.86 29.41 4.62
N SER A 351 -6.28 29.94 3.49
CA SER A 351 -6.85 31.28 3.37
C SER A 351 -8.35 31.38 3.69
N ASN A 352 -9.09 30.26 3.64
CA ASN A 352 -10.55 30.20 3.86
C ASN A 352 -10.96 29.55 5.20
N LEU A 353 -9.99 29.26 6.07
CA LEU A 353 -10.22 28.67 7.40
C LEU A 353 -9.47 29.49 8.45
N GLN A 354 -10.17 29.91 9.50
CA GLN A 354 -9.56 30.59 10.64
C GLN A 354 -9.83 29.80 11.92
N LEU A 355 -8.77 29.27 12.53
CA LEU A 355 -8.81 28.63 13.84
C LEU A 355 -8.55 29.67 14.93
N ILE A 356 -9.47 29.80 15.87
CA ILE A 356 -9.42 30.82 16.93
C ILE A 356 -9.20 30.08 18.26
N PRO A 357 -7.94 30.00 18.75
CA PRO A 357 -7.64 29.34 20.02
C PRO A 357 -8.22 30.13 21.20
N ILE A 358 -8.86 29.41 22.12
CA ILE A 358 -9.44 29.96 23.35
C ILE A 358 -9.03 29.05 24.51
N LEU A 359 -8.21 29.57 25.42
CA LEU A 359 -7.74 28.79 26.57
C LEU A 359 -8.76 28.87 27.72
N VAL A 360 -9.19 27.73 28.25
CA VAL A 360 -10.12 27.64 29.38
C VAL A 360 -9.53 26.72 30.46
N GLY A 361 -9.26 27.27 31.65
CA GLY A 361 -8.71 26.50 32.78
C GLY A 361 -7.54 27.15 33.51
N ALA A 362 -6.60 26.34 34.00
CA ALA A 362 -5.43 26.77 34.76
C ALA A 362 -4.33 27.34 33.85
N VAL A 363 -4.43 28.62 33.49
CA VAL A 363 -3.49 29.29 32.57
C VAL A 363 -2.84 30.50 33.23
N GLU A 364 -1.59 30.36 33.67
CA GLU A 364 -0.85 31.45 34.33
C GLU A 364 0.19 32.12 33.42
N ASN A 365 0.91 31.38 32.54
CA ASN A 365 1.98 31.93 31.69
C ASN A 365 2.05 31.23 30.32
N THR A 366 1.81 31.96 29.21
CA THR A 366 2.13 31.53 27.84
C THR A 366 2.59 32.74 27.01
N PRO A 367 3.60 32.59 26.13
CA PRO A 367 4.16 33.69 25.33
C PRO A 367 3.23 34.22 24.23
N PHE A 368 2.10 33.55 23.96
CA PHE A 368 1.18 33.93 22.89
C PHE A 368 0.09 34.92 23.37
N GLU A 369 -0.16 35.97 22.59
CA GLU A 369 -1.28 36.92 22.80
C GLU A 369 -2.62 36.26 22.42
N ILE A 370 -3.18 35.47 23.33
CA ILE A 370 -4.41 34.68 23.11
C ILE A 370 -5.40 34.94 24.24
N VAL A 371 -6.70 34.84 23.91
CA VAL A 371 -7.81 34.99 24.85
C VAL A 371 -7.82 33.84 25.85
N ARG A 372 -7.91 34.17 27.15
CA ARG A 372 -7.80 33.24 28.27
C ARG A 372 -8.98 33.43 29.22
N TYR A 373 -9.51 32.32 29.71
CA TYR A 373 -10.53 32.30 30.74
C TYR A 373 -10.08 31.36 31.86
N SER A 374 -9.81 31.94 33.04
CA SER A 374 -9.54 31.14 34.23
C SER A 374 -10.80 30.37 34.61
N ALA A 375 -10.67 29.06 34.74
CA ALA A 375 -11.75 28.16 35.12
C ALA A 375 -11.22 27.11 36.10
N LEU A 376 -12.03 26.79 37.10
CA LEU A 376 -11.87 25.61 37.93
C LEU A 376 -12.62 24.44 37.27
N THR A 377 -12.33 23.21 37.69
CA THR A 377 -12.94 22.00 37.12
C THR A 377 -14.46 22.02 37.19
N ASP A 378 -15.04 22.59 38.25
CA ASP A 378 -16.48 22.63 38.55
C ASP A 378 -17.25 23.71 37.77
N ASN A 379 -16.61 24.83 37.42
CA ASN A 379 -17.25 25.92 36.67
C ASN A 379 -16.83 26.00 35.19
N ARG A 380 -15.99 25.06 34.72
CA ARG A 380 -15.46 25.04 33.35
C ARG A 380 -16.56 25.01 32.28
N ILE A 381 -17.56 24.14 32.45
CA ILE A 381 -18.66 24.01 31.49
C ILE A 381 -19.50 25.30 31.41
N ASP A 382 -19.79 25.93 32.55
CA ASP A 382 -20.51 27.22 32.58
C ASP A 382 -19.75 28.31 31.82
N ILE A 383 -18.43 28.36 31.97
CA ILE A 383 -17.57 29.28 31.23
C ILE A 383 -17.65 28.97 29.74
N ILE A 384 -17.50 27.71 29.31
CA ILE A 384 -17.59 27.32 27.90
C ILE A 384 -18.94 27.73 27.30
N ASN A 385 -20.05 27.46 27.99
CA ASN A 385 -21.40 27.80 27.52
C ASN A 385 -21.60 29.32 27.38
N ARG A 386 -21.08 30.09 28.32
CA ARG A 386 -21.06 31.56 28.23
C ARG A 386 -20.30 32.03 27.00
N LEU A 387 -19.13 31.43 26.72
CA LEU A 387 -18.31 31.79 25.56
C LEU A 387 -19.00 31.50 24.23
N ILE A 388 -19.67 30.35 24.11
CA ILE A 388 -20.44 30.00 22.91
C ILE A 388 -21.54 31.05 22.65
N THR A 389 -22.14 31.58 23.71
CA THR A 389 -23.19 32.61 23.61
C THR A 389 -22.62 33.98 23.23
N GLU A 390 -21.53 34.40 23.87
CA GLU A 390 -20.91 35.72 23.70
C GLU A 390 -20.14 35.89 22.37
N ARG A 391 -19.73 34.79 21.75
CA ARG A 391 -18.89 34.80 20.53
C ARG A 391 -19.67 34.37 19.30
N ASP A 392 -19.11 34.62 18.13
CA ASP A 392 -19.76 34.51 16.82
C ASP A 392 -19.07 33.51 15.87
N GLU A 393 -18.17 32.65 16.36
CA GLU A 393 -17.59 31.59 15.53
C GLU A 393 -18.67 30.61 15.04
N GLN A 394 -18.55 30.14 13.79
CA GLN A 394 -19.56 29.29 13.16
C GLN A 394 -19.51 27.85 13.71
N TRP A 395 -18.30 27.37 13.99
CA TRP A 395 -18.03 26.02 14.48
C TRP A 395 -17.20 26.05 15.75
N TYR A 396 -17.37 25.06 16.62
CA TYR A 396 -16.56 24.87 17.83
C TYR A 396 -16.02 23.44 17.91
N ILE A 397 -14.77 23.30 18.34
CA ILE A 397 -14.15 22.03 18.69
C ILE A 397 -13.55 22.13 20.10
N PHE A 398 -13.64 21.04 20.85
CA PHE A 398 -13.12 20.94 22.21
C PHE A 398 -11.91 20.02 22.23
N VAL A 399 -10.78 20.50 22.72
CA VAL A 399 -9.51 19.73 22.81
C VAL A 399 -8.83 19.98 24.15
N ASP A 400 -7.89 19.11 24.54
CA ASP A 400 -7.02 19.36 25.69
C ASP A 400 -5.68 19.96 25.26
N ALA A 401 -5.01 20.65 26.19
CA ALA A 401 -3.62 21.04 25.98
C ALA A 401 -2.73 19.80 25.74
N GLY A 402 -1.92 19.86 24.68
CA GLY A 402 -1.13 18.75 24.15
C GLY A 402 -1.72 18.06 22.93
N SER A 403 -2.95 18.37 22.52
CA SER A 403 -3.46 17.98 21.20
C SER A 403 -2.68 18.71 20.10
N TYR A 404 -2.45 18.03 18.97
CA TYR A 404 -1.73 18.58 17.82
C TYR A 404 -2.58 18.50 16.56
N PHE A 405 -2.83 19.62 15.87
CA PHE A 405 -3.58 19.64 14.61
C PHE A 405 -2.67 19.26 13.43
N MET A 406 -3.13 18.29 12.64
CA MET A 406 -2.38 17.76 11.51
C MET A 406 -2.52 18.68 10.29
N PRO A 407 -1.43 19.02 9.57
CA PRO A 407 -1.50 19.86 8.38
C PRO A 407 -2.47 19.33 7.32
N SER A 408 -2.44 18.01 7.04
CA SER A 408 -3.32 17.38 6.05
C SER A 408 -4.80 17.45 6.44
N GLY A 409 -5.08 17.26 7.74
CA GLY A 409 -6.40 17.38 8.31
C GLY A 409 -6.94 18.81 8.25
N LEU A 410 -6.11 19.83 8.52
CA LEU A 410 -6.50 21.23 8.38
C LEU A 410 -6.82 21.60 6.93
N VAL A 411 -6.03 21.10 5.98
CA VAL A 411 -6.29 21.30 4.56
C VAL A 411 -7.62 20.64 4.16
N ALA A 412 -7.85 19.38 4.55
CA ALA A 412 -9.12 18.69 4.26
C ALA A 412 -10.32 19.39 4.91
N LEU A 413 -10.16 19.88 6.14
CA LEU A 413 -11.18 20.65 6.85
C LEU A 413 -11.51 21.95 6.10
N SER A 414 -10.49 22.64 5.58
CA SER A 414 -10.66 23.91 4.86
C SER A 414 -11.45 23.80 3.57
N THR A 415 -11.40 22.65 2.91
CA THR A 415 -12.17 22.41 1.68
C THR A 415 -13.52 21.75 1.95
N THR A 416 -13.67 21.06 3.09
CA THR A 416 -14.91 20.40 3.50
C THR A 416 -15.92 21.37 4.11
N LEU A 417 -15.51 22.21 5.08
CA LEU A 417 -16.44 23.07 5.82
C LEU A 417 -17.30 24.01 4.94
N PRO A 418 -16.78 24.60 3.85
CA PRO A 418 -17.61 25.42 2.95
C PRO A 418 -18.67 24.66 2.16
N GLN A 419 -18.62 23.32 2.13
CA GLN A 419 -19.51 22.48 1.30
C GLN A 419 -20.61 21.77 2.10
N VAL A 420 -20.65 21.95 3.42
CA VAL A 420 -21.45 21.13 4.34
C VAL A 420 -22.44 21.97 5.14
N ASP A 421 -23.21 22.80 4.42
CA ASP A 421 -24.14 23.75 5.05
C ASP A 421 -25.33 23.11 5.77
N ASN A 422 -25.63 21.87 5.42
CA ASN A 422 -26.69 21.05 5.99
C ASN A 422 -26.29 20.25 7.24
N LEU A 423 -25.00 20.23 7.61
CA LEU A 423 -24.50 19.43 8.72
C LEU A 423 -24.40 20.26 10.01
N LEU A 424 -24.86 19.70 11.13
CA LEU A 424 -24.77 20.31 12.46
C LEU A 424 -23.52 19.90 13.22
N ALA A 425 -22.92 18.76 12.86
CA ALA A 425 -21.68 18.31 13.46
C ALA A 425 -20.81 17.53 12.47
N ILE A 426 -19.50 17.55 12.67
CA ILE A 426 -18.53 16.80 11.87
C ILE A 426 -17.50 16.21 12.82
N TYR A 427 -17.21 14.93 12.69
CA TYR A 427 -16.06 14.31 13.37
C TYR A 427 -15.02 13.91 12.35
N ALA A 428 -13.78 13.79 12.80
CA ALA A 428 -12.66 13.43 11.95
C ALA A 428 -12.04 12.11 12.40
N ASP A 429 -11.16 11.56 11.56
CA ASP A 429 -10.19 10.56 12.01
C ASP A 429 -9.17 11.19 12.97
N GLU A 430 -8.38 10.37 13.66
CA GLU A 430 -7.49 10.85 14.71
C GLU A 430 -6.24 9.98 14.89
N TYR A 431 -5.10 10.61 15.13
CA TYR A 431 -3.92 9.94 15.66
C TYR A 431 -3.99 9.80 17.18
N PHE A 432 -3.53 8.67 17.70
CA PHE A 432 -3.40 8.46 19.13
C PHE A 432 -2.00 8.05 19.55
N TYR A 433 -1.67 8.38 20.80
CA TYR A 433 -0.39 8.00 21.40
C TYR A 433 -0.41 6.57 21.91
N MET A 434 0.68 5.84 21.66
CA MET A 434 1.06 4.64 22.40
C MET A 434 2.27 4.98 23.26
N GLY A 435 2.09 5.01 24.59
CA GLY A 435 3.10 5.57 25.50
C GLY A 435 3.28 7.07 25.28
N ASN A 436 4.45 7.46 24.77
CA ASN A 436 4.77 8.85 24.42
C ASN A 436 4.86 9.09 22.90
N ASP A 437 4.70 8.06 22.08
CA ASP A 437 4.83 8.16 20.63
C ASP A 437 3.47 8.20 19.92
N PRO A 438 3.22 9.15 19.00
CA PRO A 438 2.00 9.22 18.20
C PRO A 438 2.02 8.14 17.12
N SER A 439 1.68 6.93 17.51
CA SER A 439 2.02 5.69 16.81
C SER A 439 0.81 4.90 16.28
N GLY A 440 -0.41 5.39 16.50
CA GLY A 440 -1.63 4.76 16.01
C GLY A 440 -2.60 5.75 15.36
N VAL A 441 -3.51 5.23 14.54
CA VAL A 441 -4.60 5.99 13.92
C VAL A 441 -5.93 5.30 14.14
N ILE A 442 -6.93 6.10 14.47
CA ILE A 442 -8.34 5.75 14.54
C ILE A 442 -8.96 6.20 13.21
N PHE A 443 -9.09 5.26 12.27
CA PHE A 443 -9.88 5.43 11.06
C PHE A 443 -11.32 4.99 11.35
N ARG A 444 -12.18 5.97 11.64
CA ARG A 444 -13.57 5.76 12.04
C ARG A 444 -14.43 5.41 10.82
N PRO A 445 -15.46 4.57 10.94
CA PRO A 445 -16.50 4.47 9.91
C PRO A 445 -17.33 5.76 9.89
N ASP A 446 -18.25 5.86 8.92
CA ASP A 446 -19.32 6.86 8.97
C ASP A 446 -20.24 6.60 10.18
N LEU A 447 -21.13 7.56 10.47
CA LEU A 447 -21.89 7.59 11.72
C LEU A 447 -22.63 6.26 11.93
N ASN A 448 -22.24 5.58 13.01
CA ASN A 448 -22.72 4.26 13.38
C ASN A 448 -23.31 4.34 14.77
N LEU A 449 -24.64 4.37 14.86
CA LEU A 449 -25.38 4.61 16.10
C LEU A 449 -24.99 3.61 17.19
N ASP A 450 -25.03 2.32 16.84
CA ASP A 450 -24.74 1.26 17.80
C ASP A 450 -23.27 1.28 18.24
N LEU A 451 -22.34 1.61 17.33
CA LEU A 451 -20.93 1.76 17.69
C LEU A 451 -20.66 3.00 18.57
N VAL A 452 -21.37 4.11 18.34
CA VAL A 452 -21.30 5.32 19.18
C VAL A 452 -21.76 5.01 20.61
N LEU A 453 -22.90 4.30 20.76
CA LEU A 453 -23.43 3.93 22.08
C LEU A 453 -22.60 2.84 22.76
N SER A 454 -22.08 1.87 22.01
CA SER A 454 -21.25 0.80 22.56
C SER A 454 -19.81 1.24 22.88
N SER A 455 -19.25 2.20 22.15
CA SER A 455 -17.87 2.67 22.37
C SER A 455 -17.73 4.18 22.19
N PRO A 456 -18.38 4.98 23.05
CA PRO A 456 -18.32 6.44 22.95
C PRO A 456 -16.89 6.96 23.19
N LYS A 457 -16.05 6.19 23.89
CA LYS A 457 -14.61 6.46 24.02
C LYS A 457 -13.89 6.60 22.68
N THR A 458 -14.35 5.89 21.65
CA THR A 458 -13.72 5.87 20.31
C THR A 458 -14.42 6.82 19.36
N MET A 459 -15.75 6.91 19.46
CA MET A 459 -16.59 7.59 18.47
C MET A 459 -17.05 8.99 18.89
N ALA A 460 -17.05 9.35 20.17
CA ALA A 460 -17.68 10.57 20.70
C ALA A 460 -16.66 11.49 21.41
N GLN A 461 -15.62 11.89 20.68
CA GLN A 461 -14.60 12.85 21.11
C GLN A 461 -14.11 13.70 19.93
N HIS A 462 -13.80 14.97 20.20
CA HIS A 462 -13.20 15.91 19.25
C HIS A 462 -14.08 16.19 18.03
N TRP A 463 -15.39 16.27 18.25
CA TRP A 463 -16.34 16.65 17.19
C TRP A 463 -16.31 18.16 17.01
N LEU A 464 -16.45 18.61 15.76
CA LEU A 464 -16.80 19.98 15.43
C LEU A 464 -18.32 20.11 15.48
N PHE A 465 -18.83 21.08 16.22
CA PHE A 465 -20.26 21.37 16.33
C PHE A 465 -20.57 22.75 15.78
N ARG A 466 -21.65 22.88 15.01
CA ARG A 466 -22.18 24.19 14.64
C ARG A 466 -22.61 24.94 15.89
N ARG A 467 -22.33 26.24 15.91
CA ARG A 467 -22.78 27.12 16.99
C ARG A 467 -24.29 27.08 17.19
N GLU A 468 -25.06 26.99 16.11
CA GLU A 468 -26.53 26.90 16.16
C GLU A 468 -27.02 25.69 16.96
N LEU A 469 -26.38 24.53 16.79
CA LEU A 469 -26.67 23.33 17.58
C LEU A 469 -26.34 23.55 19.06
N LEU A 470 -25.18 24.12 19.36
CA LEU A 470 -24.78 24.39 20.74
C LEU A 470 -25.73 25.37 21.42
N LEU A 471 -26.20 26.41 20.72
CA LEU A 471 -27.20 27.35 21.26
C LEU A 471 -28.55 26.68 21.47
N ALA A 472 -29.00 25.86 20.52
CA ALA A 472 -30.26 25.13 20.63
C ALA A 472 -30.25 24.10 21.78
N ALA A 473 -29.08 23.57 22.12
CA ALA A 473 -28.88 22.66 23.25
C ALA A 473 -28.65 23.37 24.60
N GLU A 474 -28.67 24.71 24.62
CA GLU A 474 -28.29 25.54 25.79
C GLU A 474 -26.84 25.30 26.27
N GLY A 475 -25.97 24.92 25.35
CA GLY A 475 -24.56 24.60 25.58
C GLY A 475 -24.31 23.12 25.93
N LEU A 476 -23.16 22.88 26.55
CA LEU A 476 -22.74 21.60 27.10
C LEU A 476 -23.38 21.36 28.47
N ASP A 477 -23.76 20.12 28.76
CA ASP A 477 -24.41 19.78 30.03
C ASP A 477 -23.40 19.71 31.18
N LYS A 478 -23.62 20.54 32.21
CA LYS A 478 -22.74 20.62 33.38
C LYS A 478 -22.88 19.44 34.33
N GLU A 479 -23.93 18.62 34.18
CA GLU A 479 -24.06 17.36 34.94
C GLU A 479 -23.11 16.28 34.43
N TYR A 480 -22.62 16.40 33.19
CA TYR A 480 -21.72 15.44 32.55
C TYR A 480 -20.41 16.10 32.06
N PRO A 481 -19.64 16.76 32.92
CA PRO A 481 -18.49 17.57 32.50
C PRO A 481 -17.34 16.78 31.87
N ALA A 482 -17.24 15.47 32.09
CA ALA A 482 -16.25 14.60 31.47
C ALA A 482 -16.76 13.93 30.18
N SER A 483 -18.07 13.90 29.96
CA SER A 483 -18.75 13.27 28.82
C SER A 483 -19.64 14.23 28.03
N ALA A 484 -19.41 15.54 28.17
CA ALA A 484 -20.25 16.60 27.64
C ALA A 484 -20.43 16.54 26.12
N GLU A 485 -19.38 16.20 25.36
CA GLU A 485 -19.49 16.00 23.90
C GLU A 485 -20.40 14.82 23.57
N PHE A 486 -20.30 13.71 24.31
CA PHE A 486 -21.14 12.53 24.09
C PHE A 486 -22.60 12.81 24.41
N ASP A 487 -22.87 13.55 25.50
CA ASP A 487 -24.20 14.05 25.83
C ASP A 487 -24.81 14.87 24.68
N LEU A 488 -24.05 15.83 24.15
CA LEU A 488 -24.50 16.69 23.05
C LEU A 488 -24.76 15.88 21.78
N ILE A 489 -23.89 14.92 21.45
CA ILE A 489 -24.08 14.01 20.31
C ILE A 489 -25.40 13.25 20.48
N VAL A 490 -25.65 12.67 21.66
CA VAL A 490 -26.90 11.93 21.94
C VAL A 490 -28.13 12.83 21.82
N LYS A 491 -28.12 14.05 22.39
CA LYS A 491 -29.21 15.03 22.25
C LYS A 491 -29.46 15.42 20.79
N MET A 492 -28.39 15.60 20.01
CA MET A 492 -28.47 15.89 18.58
C MET A 492 -29.11 14.72 17.81
N LEU A 493 -28.69 13.48 18.09
CA LEU A 493 -29.25 12.30 17.44
C LEU A 493 -30.73 12.08 17.78
N GLU A 494 -31.13 12.37 19.02
CA GLU A 494 -32.54 12.31 19.46
C GLU A 494 -33.44 13.31 18.74
N SER A 495 -32.93 14.52 18.50
CA SER A 495 -33.73 15.63 17.95
C SER A 495 -33.67 15.75 16.42
N GLN A 496 -32.53 15.42 15.79
CA GLN A 496 -32.28 15.64 14.36
C GLN A 496 -32.10 14.35 13.56
N GLY A 497 -31.91 13.20 14.22
CA GLY A 497 -31.62 11.93 13.57
C GLY A 497 -30.18 11.79 13.07
N LEU A 498 -29.90 10.75 12.27
CA LEU A 498 -28.53 10.37 11.88
C LEU A 498 -27.93 11.22 10.76
N ASN A 499 -28.74 11.86 9.92
CA ASN A 499 -28.26 12.58 8.72
C ASN A 499 -27.72 13.99 9.00
N CYS A 500 -27.64 14.40 10.26
CA CYS A 500 -27.18 15.73 10.67
C CYS A 500 -25.67 15.81 10.93
N ALA A 501 -24.96 14.68 10.88
CA ALA A 501 -23.52 14.62 11.12
C ALA A 501 -22.75 14.09 9.91
N GLY A 502 -21.55 14.64 9.71
CA GLY A 502 -20.61 14.18 8.68
C GLY A 502 -19.32 13.63 9.27
N HIS A 503 -18.55 12.99 8.40
CA HIS A 503 -17.26 12.41 8.74
C HIS A 503 -16.18 12.98 7.81
N LEU A 504 -15.21 13.67 8.40
CA LEU A 504 -13.99 14.10 7.72
C LEU A 504 -13.02 12.91 7.70
N VAL A 505 -12.94 12.22 6.55
CA VAL A 505 -12.14 11.00 6.34
C VAL A 505 -10.63 11.29 6.22
N GLU A 506 -10.11 12.09 7.13
CA GLU A 506 -8.71 12.48 7.24
C GLU A 506 -8.39 12.78 8.71
N PRO A 507 -7.25 12.31 9.26
CA PRO A 507 -6.91 12.57 10.64
C PRO A 507 -6.70 14.06 10.91
N LEU A 508 -7.57 14.65 11.71
CA LEU A 508 -7.51 16.09 12.01
C LEU A 508 -6.51 16.42 13.11
N ILE A 509 -6.46 15.57 14.14
CA ILE A 509 -5.66 15.81 15.33
C ILE A 509 -4.90 14.57 15.77
N THR A 510 -3.83 14.78 16.52
CA THR A 510 -3.22 13.81 17.41
C THR A 510 -3.63 14.13 18.84
N SER A 511 -4.23 13.18 19.54
CA SER A 511 -4.60 13.35 20.96
C SER A 511 -4.25 12.12 21.80
N ARG A 512 -4.22 12.31 23.14
CA ARG A 512 -4.03 11.20 24.08
C ARG A 512 -5.38 10.59 24.42
N LEU A 513 -5.43 9.27 24.49
CA LEU A 513 -6.64 8.54 24.88
C LEU A 513 -7.07 8.95 26.29
N LYS A 514 -8.24 9.59 26.40
CA LYS A 514 -8.84 9.98 27.69
C LYS A 514 -9.38 8.75 28.44
N SER A 515 -9.19 8.72 29.76
CA SER A 515 -9.97 7.86 30.63
C SER A 515 -11.42 8.35 30.63
N ARG A 516 -12.38 7.48 30.26
CA ARG A 516 -13.80 7.86 30.25
C ARG A 516 -14.41 7.87 31.64
N ALA A 517 -15.37 8.77 31.85
CA ALA A 517 -16.22 8.79 33.02
C ALA A 517 -17.38 7.80 32.85
N ILE A 518 -17.13 6.55 33.24
CA ILE A 518 -18.07 5.42 33.08
C ILE A 518 -19.47 5.74 33.64
N VAL A 519 -19.52 6.43 34.79
CA VAL A 519 -20.78 6.79 35.46
C VAL A 519 -21.59 7.80 34.63
N GLU A 520 -20.93 8.81 34.06
CA GLU A 520 -21.58 9.82 33.23
C GLU A 520 -22.06 9.20 31.90
N ASP A 521 -21.19 8.44 31.23
CA ASP A 521 -21.53 7.73 29.99
C ASP A 521 -22.76 6.82 30.19
N ALA A 522 -22.79 6.03 31.26
CA ALA A 522 -23.92 5.16 31.57
C ALA A 522 -25.20 5.98 31.81
N ALA A 523 -25.14 7.08 32.56
CA ALA A 523 -26.29 7.94 32.80
C ALA A 523 -26.84 8.58 31.51
N ILE A 524 -25.96 9.02 30.60
CA ILE A 524 -26.35 9.56 29.29
C ILE A 524 -27.06 8.48 28.46
N ILE A 525 -26.52 7.26 28.41
CA ILE A 525 -27.13 6.15 27.68
C ILE A 525 -28.47 5.73 28.31
N GLU A 526 -28.57 5.68 29.64
CA GLU A 526 -29.84 5.37 30.32
C GLU A 526 -30.91 6.42 30.01
N ARG A 527 -30.55 7.71 30.04
CA ARG A 527 -31.44 8.81 29.66
C ARG A 527 -31.87 8.66 28.20
N HIS A 528 -30.92 8.39 27.29
CA HIS A 528 -31.21 8.17 25.88
C HIS A 528 -32.24 7.05 25.68
N LEU A 529 -32.00 5.90 26.32
CA LEU A 529 -32.88 4.75 26.24
C LEU A 529 -34.27 5.05 26.82
N HIS A 530 -34.34 5.80 27.92
CA HIS A 530 -35.60 6.23 28.50
C HIS A 530 -36.38 7.17 27.57
N ASN A 531 -35.72 8.19 27.00
CA ASN A 531 -36.33 9.12 26.03
C ASN A 531 -36.85 8.40 24.78
N ARG A 532 -36.16 7.33 24.37
CA ARG A 532 -36.54 6.45 23.26
C ARG A 532 -37.66 5.46 23.59
N GLY A 533 -38.15 5.44 24.84
CA GLY A 533 -39.27 4.59 25.28
C GLY A 533 -38.86 3.25 25.91
N TYR A 534 -37.62 3.11 26.37
CA TYR A 534 -37.08 1.90 27.00
C TYR A 534 -36.70 2.11 28.48
N PRO A 535 -37.67 2.43 29.37
CA PRO A 535 -37.39 2.77 30.77
C PRO A 535 -36.83 1.60 31.62
N LYS A 536 -36.88 0.37 31.09
CA LYS A 536 -36.35 -0.82 31.75
C LYS A 536 -35.03 -1.30 31.16
N ALA A 537 -34.46 -0.56 30.22
CA ALA A 537 -33.22 -0.97 29.57
C ALA A 537 -32.08 -1.09 30.60
N GLN A 538 -31.13 -1.97 30.29
CA GLN A 538 -29.98 -2.27 31.14
C GLN A 538 -28.69 -2.10 30.33
N ILE A 539 -27.65 -1.64 31.02
CA ILE A 539 -26.33 -1.46 30.46
C ILE A 539 -25.36 -2.39 31.20
N ALA A 540 -24.50 -3.07 30.44
CA ALA A 540 -23.40 -3.84 30.99
C ALA A 540 -22.07 -3.38 30.38
N LEU A 541 -20.99 -3.47 31.15
CA LEU A 541 -19.63 -3.14 30.71
C LEU A 541 -18.84 -4.41 30.42
N ASP A 542 -18.07 -4.39 29.33
CA ASP A 542 -17.08 -5.42 29.04
C ASP A 542 -15.72 -5.13 29.73
N SER A 543 -14.76 -6.05 29.59
CA SER A 543 -13.41 -5.92 30.15
C SER A 543 -12.57 -4.79 29.55
N TYR A 544 -13.07 -4.16 28.49
CA TYR A 544 -12.43 -3.05 27.78
C TYR A 544 -13.19 -1.74 27.99
N TYR A 545 -14.15 -1.69 28.92
CA TYR A 545 -15.00 -0.51 29.18
C TYR A 545 -15.85 -0.07 27.97
N ASN A 546 -16.34 -1.03 27.20
CA ASN A 546 -17.39 -0.81 26.21
C ASN A 546 -18.76 -1.20 26.77
N TYR A 547 -19.82 -0.63 26.21
CA TYR A 547 -21.20 -0.80 26.68
C TYR A 547 -21.97 -1.80 25.83
N ARG A 548 -22.60 -2.76 26.50
CA ARG A 548 -23.63 -3.64 25.96
C ARG A 548 -25.00 -3.14 26.39
N LEU A 549 -25.86 -2.88 25.43
CA LEU A 549 -27.20 -2.36 25.67
C LEU A 549 -28.24 -3.49 25.58
N ARG A 550 -29.04 -3.67 26.63
CA ARG A 550 -30.20 -4.56 26.67
C ARG A 550 -31.47 -3.73 26.78
N TYR A 551 -32.27 -3.63 25.73
CA TYR A 551 -33.44 -2.75 25.66
C TYR A 551 -34.62 -3.22 26.54
N GLN A 552 -34.63 -4.49 26.95
CA GLN A 552 -35.64 -5.09 27.82
C GLN A 552 -37.08 -4.86 27.33
N HIS A 553 -37.33 -5.23 26.07
CA HIS A 553 -38.64 -5.14 25.43
C HIS A 553 -39.70 -5.91 26.22
N ALA A 554 -40.88 -5.31 26.40
CA ALA A 554 -42.00 -5.95 27.10
C ALA A 554 -42.67 -7.04 26.25
N VAL A 555 -42.61 -6.91 24.92
CA VAL A 555 -43.22 -7.83 23.97
C VAL A 555 -42.27 -8.97 23.64
N LYS A 556 -42.85 -10.17 23.48
CA LYS A 556 -42.15 -11.36 22.96
C LYS A 556 -42.88 -11.84 21.71
N PRO A 557 -42.59 -11.28 20.52
CA PRO A 557 -43.30 -11.62 19.29
C PRO A 557 -43.05 -13.07 18.88
N LYS A 558 -43.96 -13.63 18.08
CA LYS A 558 -43.71 -14.96 17.49
C LYS A 558 -42.59 -14.86 16.46
N VAL A 559 -41.61 -15.76 16.54
CA VAL A 559 -40.51 -15.87 15.55
C VAL A 559 -40.69 -17.15 14.72
N SER A 560 -40.60 -17.04 13.40
CA SER A 560 -40.50 -18.21 12.52
C SER A 560 -39.04 -18.49 12.23
N ILE A 561 -38.49 -19.53 12.87
CA ILE A 561 -37.14 -20.02 12.59
C ILE A 561 -37.20 -20.82 11.31
N VAL A 562 -36.43 -20.42 10.30
CA VAL A 562 -36.43 -21.01 8.96
C VAL A 562 -35.12 -21.74 8.74
N ILE A 563 -35.19 -23.04 8.47
CA ILE A 563 -34.05 -23.87 8.08
C ILE A 563 -34.30 -24.46 6.71
N LEU A 564 -33.35 -24.27 5.80
CA LEU A 564 -33.39 -24.91 4.49
C LEU A 564 -32.77 -26.29 4.61
N ALA A 565 -33.57 -27.33 4.47
CA ALA A 565 -33.10 -28.71 4.46
C ALA A 565 -32.40 -29.00 3.12
N ASN A 566 -31.07 -29.05 3.17
CA ASN A 566 -30.21 -29.39 2.04
C ASN A 566 -29.96 -30.92 1.97
N TRP A 567 -28.93 -31.32 1.21
CA TRP A 567 -28.54 -32.70 1.00
C TRP A 567 -27.81 -33.34 2.20
N HIS A 568 -27.35 -32.57 3.20
CA HIS A 568 -26.53 -33.07 4.32
C HIS A 568 -27.35 -33.28 5.60
N LEU A 569 -28.04 -34.42 5.66
CA LEU A 569 -28.91 -34.81 6.77
C LEU A 569 -28.25 -34.73 8.18
N PRO A 570 -26.99 -35.16 8.41
CA PRO A 570 -26.38 -35.09 9.75
C PRO A 570 -26.25 -33.66 10.28
N SER A 571 -25.94 -32.69 9.42
CA SER A 571 -25.91 -31.27 9.81
C SER A 571 -27.30 -30.77 10.16
N LEU A 572 -28.29 -31.09 9.33
CA LEU A 572 -29.68 -30.71 9.56
C LEU A 572 -30.21 -31.27 10.90
N ILE A 573 -29.92 -32.54 11.19
CA ILE A 573 -30.25 -33.18 12.48
C ILE A 573 -29.62 -32.37 13.62
N THR A 574 -28.31 -32.15 13.57
CA THR A 574 -27.58 -31.40 14.61
C THR A 574 -28.16 -30.01 14.82
N SER A 575 -28.43 -29.30 13.73
CA SER A 575 -28.97 -27.95 13.73
C SER A 575 -30.34 -27.90 14.43
N VAL A 576 -31.27 -28.74 13.99
CA VAL A 576 -32.62 -28.82 14.57
C VAL A 576 -32.57 -29.27 16.04
N THR A 577 -31.80 -30.31 16.36
CA THR A 577 -31.68 -30.81 17.74
C THR A 577 -31.16 -29.71 18.67
N THR A 578 -30.11 -29.00 18.28
CA THR A 578 -29.57 -27.91 19.14
C THR A 578 -30.55 -26.74 19.30
N ILE A 579 -31.36 -26.43 18.29
CA ILE A 579 -32.43 -25.42 18.43
C ILE A 579 -33.45 -25.86 19.47
N LEU A 580 -33.95 -27.10 19.35
CA LEU A 580 -34.98 -27.64 20.26
C LEU A 580 -34.47 -27.79 21.70
N GLU A 581 -33.21 -28.21 21.87
CA GLU A 581 -32.63 -28.46 23.19
C GLU A 581 -32.14 -27.20 23.91
N LYS A 582 -31.59 -26.22 23.17
CA LYS A 582 -30.83 -25.12 23.78
C LYS A 582 -31.51 -23.76 23.70
N THR A 583 -32.48 -23.55 22.81
CA THR A 583 -33.11 -22.22 22.65
C THR A 583 -34.01 -21.92 23.84
N SER A 584 -33.69 -20.84 24.58
CA SER A 584 -34.47 -20.42 25.76
C SER A 584 -35.73 -19.62 25.40
N TYR A 585 -35.74 -18.94 24.25
CA TYR A 585 -36.92 -18.24 23.73
C TYR A 585 -38.00 -19.25 23.33
N LEU A 586 -39.20 -19.12 23.89
CA LEU A 586 -40.26 -20.15 23.72
C LEU A 586 -41.31 -19.81 22.64
N ASN A 587 -41.46 -18.53 22.28
CA ASN A 587 -42.49 -18.11 21.33
C ASN A 587 -42.00 -18.17 19.87
N TYR A 588 -41.66 -19.38 19.41
CA TYR A 588 -41.23 -19.60 18.03
C TYR A 588 -41.97 -20.76 17.37
N GLU A 589 -41.99 -20.75 16.05
CA GLU A 589 -42.24 -21.93 15.22
C GLU A 589 -40.98 -22.28 14.42
N LEU A 590 -40.86 -23.53 14.00
CA LEU A 590 -39.78 -24.03 13.18
C LEU A 590 -40.32 -24.45 11.81
N LEU A 591 -39.90 -23.73 10.77
CA LEU A 591 -40.22 -24.03 9.37
C LEU A 591 -38.99 -24.65 8.72
N ILE A 592 -39.13 -25.89 8.27
CA ILE A 592 -38.08 -26.58 7.53
C ILE A 592 -38.53 -26.71 6.08
N VAL A 593 -37.80 -26.08 5.17
CA VAL A 593 -38.08 -26.16 3.74
C VAL A 593 -37.17 -27.21 3.12
N ALA A 594 -37.73 -28.33 2.67
CA ALA A 594 -37.02 -29.38 1.99
C ALA A 594 -37.05 -29.15 0.48
N ASP A 595 -35.88 -29.23 -0.16
CA ASP A 595 -35.75 -29.16 -1.61
C ASP A 595 -36.21 -30.47 -2.30
N GLY A 596 -36.22 -30.46 -3.63
CA GLY A 596 -36.59 -31.63 -4.43
C GLY A 596 -35.62 -32.82 -4.37
N GLN A 597 -34.44 -32.71 -3.73
CA GLN A 597 -33.43 -33.77 -3.68
C GLN A 597 -33.72 -34.79 -2.57
N ARG A 598 -34.75 -35.61 -2.77
CA ARG A 598 -35.25 -36.55 -1.77
C ARG A 598 -34.32 -37.76 -1.57
N SER A 599 -34.11 -38.13 -0.31
CA SER A 599 -33.61 -39.45 0.10
C SER A 599 -34.57 -40.08 1.09
N GLU A 600 -34.70 -41.41 1.08
CA GLU A 600 -35.62 -42.10 1.98
C GLU A 600 -35.33 -41.79 3.46
N GLU A 601 -34.04 -41.74 3.82
CA GLU A 601 -33.60 -41.40 5.17
C GLU A 601 -34.02 -39.98 5.58
N ARG A 602 -33.79 -38.98 4.71
CA ARG A 602 -34.15 -37.58 4.98
C ARG A 602 -35.65 -37.42 5.12
N GLU A 603 -36.43 -38.00 4.19
CA GLU A 603 -37.89 -37.88 4.19
C GLU A 603 -38.51 -38.60 5.40
N ASN A 604 -37.98 -39.76 5.80
CA ASN A 604 -38.41 -40.45 7.01
C ASN A 604 -38.08 -39.66 8.28
N TRP A 605 -36.90 -39.05 8.33
CA TRP A 605 -36.53 -38.19 9.45
C TRP A 605 -37.41 -36.93 9.53
N LEU A 606 -37.65 -36.23 8.42
CA LEU A 606 -38.52 -35.05 8.37
C LEU A 606 -39.96 -35.37 8.80
N LYS A 607 -40.52 -36.52 8.36
CA LYS A 607 -41.83 -36.99 8.80
C LYS A 607 -41.88 -37.27 10.30
N THR A 608 -40.83 -37.90 10.84
CA THR A 608 -40.71 -38.19 12.27
C THR A 608 -40.58 -36.90 13.07
N LEU A 609 -39.78 -35.94 12.61
CA LEU A 609 -39.62 -34.65 13.26
C LEU A 609 -40.93 -33.85 13.29
N ALA A 610 -41.67 -33.84 12.18
CA ALA A 610 -42.97 -33.18 12.10
C ALA A 610 -44.00 -33.75 13.09
N SER A 611 -43.86 -35.02 13.50
CA SER A 611 -44.75 -35.64 14.48
C SER A 611 -44.35 -35.37 15.94
N VAL A 612 -43.13 -34.89 16.21
CA VAL A 612 -42.64 -34.54 17.56
C VAL A 612 -43.45 -33.39 18.16
N ASP A 613 -43.63 -32.30 17.41
CA ASP A 613 -44.49 -31.17 17.79
C ASP A 613 -45.16 -30.58 16.53
N PRO A 614 -46.28 -31.15 16.07
CA PRO A 614 -46.95 -30.74 14.82
C PRO A 614 -47.50 -29.31 14.85
N LYS A 615 -47.65 -28.71 16.04
CA LYS A 615 -48.12 -27.33 16.18
C LYS A 615 -47.00 -26.33 15.98
N ARG A 616 -45.77 -26.72 16.31
CA ARG A 616 -44.59 -25.84 16.28
C ARG A 616 -43.66 -26.12 15.10
N ILE A 617 -43.57 -27.36 14.65
CA ILE A 617 -42.64 -27.79 13.59
C ILE A 617 -43.43 -28.09 12.32
N ARG A 618 -43.15 -27.35 11.25
CA ARG A 618 -43.79 -27.51 9.94
C ARG A 618 -42.75 -27.75 8.87
N ILE A 619 -43.02 -28.74 8.02
CA ILE A 619 -42.18 -29.08 6.87
C ILE A 619 -42.86 -28.57 5.60
N LEU A 620 -42.14 -27.78 4.82
CA LEU A 620 -42.57 -27.25 3.53
C LEU A 620 -41.76 -27.93 2.42
N ASN A 621 -42.39 -28.19 1.29
CA ASN A 621 -41.73 -28.83 0.14
C ASN A 621 -41.53 -27.82 -0.98
N TYR A 622 -40.28 -27.60 -1.36
CA TYR A 622 -39.90 -26.83 -2.54
C TYR A 622 -39.75 -27.77 -3.73
N GLN A 623 -40.49 -27.51 -4.81
CA GLN A 623 -40.61 -28.45 -5.94
C GLN A 623 -39.35 -28.54 -6.79
N HIS A 624 -38.47 -27.55 -6.72
CA HIS A 624 -37.25 -27.48 -7.51
C HIS A 624 -36.01 -27.91 -6.69
N THR A 625 -34.85 -27.97 -7.35
CA THR A 625 -33.56 -28.10 -6.68
C THR A 625 -33.30 -26.94 -5.74
N PHE A 626 -32.41 -27.12 -4.76
CA PHE A 626 -32.03 -26.09 -3.80
C PHE A 626 -31.82 -24.71 -4.45
N ASN A 627 -32.63 -23.73 -4.04
CA ASN A 627 -32.45 -22.32 -4.38
C ASN A 627 -32.70 -21.52 -3.09
N HIS A 628 -31.65 -20.87 -2.58
CA HIS A 628 -31.71 -20.21 -1.28
C HIS A 628 -32.83 -19.16 -1.22
N GLY A 629 -32.87 -18.22 -2.18
CA GLY A 629 -33.87 -17.16 -2.22
C GLY A 629 -35.30 -17.69 -2.37
N GLY A 630 -35.54 -18.59 -3.31
CA GLY A 630 -36.85 -19.19 -3.55
C GLY A 630 -37.38 -19.99 -2.35
N MET A 631 -36.52 -20.77 -1.68
CA MET A 631 -36.91 -21.53 -0.49
C MET A 631 -37.16 -20.62 0.72
N VAL A 632 -36.35 -19.59 0.92
CA VAL A 632 -36.57 -18.58 1.96
C VAL A 632 -37.88 -17.81 1.72
N ASN A 633 -38.15 -17.41 0.48
CA ASN A 633 -39.40 -16.72 0.12
C ASN A 633 -40.62 -17.62 0.35
N LEU A 634 -40.52 -18.93 0.04
CA LEU A 634 -41.57 -19.91 0.35
C LEU A 634 -41.80 -20.04 1.87
N ALA A 635 -40.73 -20.06 2.66
CA ALA A 635 -40.84 -20.09 4.11
C ALA A 635 -41.54 -18.83 4.65
N ALA A 636 -41.11 -17.65 4.19
CA ALA A 636 -41.66 -16.36 4.59
C ALA A 636 -43.16 -16.24 4.29
N LEU A 637 -43.60 -16.73 3.12
CA LEU A 637 -45.02 -16.76 2.75
C LEU A 637 -45.88 -17.61 3.70
N ASN A 638 -45.31 -18.68 4.25
CA ASN A 638 -46.01 -19.62 5.14
C ASN A 638 -45.79 -19.35 6.63
N ALA A 639 -44.95 -18.36 6.95
CA ALA A 639 -44.59 -17.98 8.31
C ALA A 639 -45.71 -17.19 9.00
N GLU A 640 -45.95 -17.55 10.26
CA GLU A 640 -46.91 -16.89 11.15
C GLU A 640 -46.22 -15.93 12.13
N GLY A 641 -44.89 -15.96 12.22
CA GLY A 641 -44.10 -15.07 13.07
C GLY A 641 -44.03 -13.65 12.52
N GLU A 642 -43.96 -12.67 13.41
CA GLU A 642 -43.71 -11.27 13.06
C GLU A 642 -42.25 -11.04 12.62
N TYR A 643 -41.37 -11.95 13.03
CA TYR A 643 -39.96 -11.98 12.66
C TYR A 643 -39.58 -13.34 12.06
N LEU A 644 -38.69 -13.30 11.07
CA LEU A 644 -38.12 -14.46 10.41
C LEU A 644 -36.68 -14.61 10.85
N ALA A 645 -36.31 -15.74 11.43
CA ALA A 645 -34.92 -16.07 11.77
C ALA A 645 -34.39 -17.09 10.77
N PHE A 646 -33.60 -16.64 9.79
CA PHE A 646 -32.96 -17.52 8.82
C PHE A 646 -31.72 -18.16 9.44
N MET A 647 -31.68 -19.49 9.41
CA MET A 647 -30.58 -20.28 9.97
C MET A 647 -30.19 -21.39 9.00
N HIS A 648 -28.94 -21.34 8.52
CA HIS A 648 -28.39 -22.39 7.67
C HIS A 648 -28.31 -23.71 8.44
N CYS A 649 -28.65 -24.83 7.78
CA CYS A 649 -28.72 -26.16 8.41
C CYS A 649 -27.38 -26.73 8.90
N GLU A 650 -26.27 -26.01 8.74
CA GLU A 650 -24.94 -26.37 9.25
C GLU A 650 -24.59 -25.63 10.53
N LEU A 651 -25.48 -24.77 10.99
CA LEU A 651 -25.30 -24.01 12.22
C LEU A 651 -25.85 -24.81 13.40
N ALA A 652 -25.10 -24.80 14.49
CA ALA A 652 -25.44 -25.47 15.74
C ALA A 652 -25.48 -24.43 16.86
N VAL A 653 -26.62 -24.37 17.56
CA VAL A 653 -26.81 -23.47 18.71
C VAL A 653 -25.88 -23.89 19.84
N THR A 654 -25.19 -22.92 20.42
CA THR A 654 -24.33 -23.12 21.60
C THR A 654 -24.70 -22.22 22.77
N ASP A 655 -25.22 -21.02 22.49
CA ASP A 655 -25.71 -20.07 23.48
C ASP A 655 -27.24 -20.09 23.51
N SER A 656 -27.84 -20.23 24.70
CA SER A 656 -29.29 -20.33 24.85
C SER A 656 -30.04 -19.02 24.62
N GLU A 657 -29.37 -17.87 24.76
CA GLU A 657 -29.95 -16.52 24.60
C GLU A 657 -29.77 -15.98 23.17
N TRP A 658 -29.32 -16.80 22.21
CA TRP A 658 -28.99 -16.34 20.85
C TRP A 658 -30.14 -15.56 20.18
N LEU A 659 -31.39 -16.05 20.31
CA LEU A 659 -32.55 -15.44 19.68
C LEU A 659 -33.01 -14.18 20.44
N ASP A 660 -32.94 -14.19 21.78
CA ASP A 660 -33.17 -12.99 22.59
C ASP A 660 -32.17 -11.88 22.23
N ASN A 661 -30.90 -12.23 21.99
CA ASN A 661 -29.86 -11.27 21.57
C ASN A 661 -30.14 -10.67 20.18
N LEU A 662 -30.66 -11.46 19.23
CA LEU A 662 -31.10 -10.92 17.92
C LEU A 662 -32.33 -10.02 18.08
N LEU A 663 -33.33 -10.44 18.84
CA LEU A 663 -34.57 -9.69 19.09
C LEU A 663 -34.34 -8.39 19.87
N ASN A 664 -33.34 -8.36 20.74
CA ASN A 664 -32.95 -7.17 21.50
C ASN A 664 -32.80 -5.94 20.58
N HIS A 665 -32.17 -6.13 19.42
CA HIS A 665 -32.04 -5.10 18.40
C HIS A 665 -33.17 -5.12 17.36
N GLY A 666 -33.67 -6.29 16.97
CA GLY A 666 -34.67 -6.42 15.90
C GLY A 666 -36.02 -5.76 16.21
N LEU A 667 -36.36 -5.66 17.50
CA LEU A 667 -37.57 -5.00 17.99
C LEU A 667 -37.51 -3.47 17.94
N ARG A 668 -36.36 -2.87 17.63
CA ARG A 668 -36.24 -1.42 17.45
C ARG A 668 -36.90 -0.98 16.13
N PRO A 669 -37.75 0.07 16.10
CA PRO A 669 -38.49 0.45 14.91
C PRO A 669 -37.64 0.65 13.64
N GLU A 670 -36.48 1.29 13.78
CA GLU A 670 -35.53 1.60 12.71
C GLU A 670 -34.70 0.40 12.23
N VAL A 671 -34.71 -0.73 12.94
CA VAL A 671 -33.94 -1.93 12.59
C VAL A 671 -34.83 -2.92 11.84
N ALA A 672 -34.44 -3.27 10.61
CA ALA A 672 -35.11 -4.31 9.85
C ALA A 672 -34.40 -5.67 9.96
N ILE A 673 -33.08 -5.64 10.13
CA ILE A 673 -32.22 -6.82 9.99
C ILE A 673 -31.23 -6.87 11.15
N VAL A 674 -31.05 -8.05 11.75
CA VAL A 674 -30.03 -8.31 12.76
C VAL A 674 -29.25 -9.57 12.43
N GLY A 675 -27.92 -9.47 12.31
CA GLY A 675 -27.03 -10.61 12.13
C GLY A 675 -26.28 -10.98 13.41
N GLY A 676 -25.89 -12.26 13.52
CA GLY A 676 -25.09 -12.75 14.64
C GLY A 676 -23.66 -13.15 14.26
N LYS A 677 -22.88 -13.53 15.27
CA LYS A 677 -21.50 -14.02 15.15
C LYS A 677 -21.50 -15.52 14.86
N GLN A 678 -20.77 -15.92 13.82
CA GLN A 678 -20.54 -17.33 13.48
C GLN A 678 -19.10 -17.73 13.79
N LEU A 679 -18.93 -18.85 14.50
CA LEU A 679 -17.64 -19.42 14.90
C LEU A 679 -17.41 -20.78 14.22
N SER A 680 -16.16 -21.14 13.98
CA SER A 680 -15.79 -22.50 13.56
C SER A 680 -15.71 -23.44 14.75
N SER A 681 -15.53 -24.74 14.46
CA SER A 681 -15.27 -25.76 15.47
C SER A 681 -14.02 -25.49 16.31
N ASP A 682 -13.04 -24.76 15.79
CA ASP A 682 -11.83 -24.32 16.49
C ASP A 682 -11.96 -22.91 17.13
N ASN A 683 -13.19 -22.41 17.36
CA ASN A 683 -13.48 -21.11 17.98
C ASN A 683 -12.95 -19.86 17.24
N LYS A 684 -12.59 -20.00 15.96
CA LYS A 684 -12.23 -18.86 15.13
C LYS A 684 -13.45 -18.20 14.50
N ILE A 685 -13.32 -16.93 14.18
CA ILE A 685 -14.34 -16.18 13.47
C ILE A 685 -14.55 -16.76 12.07
N ARG A 686 -15.79 -17.14 11.79
CA ARG A 686 -16.26 -17.54 10.45
C ARG A 686 -16.98 -16.42 9.74
N HIS A 687 -17.83 -15.68 10.46
CA HIS A 687 -18.56 -14.54 9.94
C HIS A 687 -18.83 -13.52 11.04
N ALA A 688 -18.54 -12.24 10.78
CA ALA A 688 -18.73 -11.13 11.71
C ALA A 688 -19.26 -9.86 11.00
N GLY A 689 -20.05 -10.05 9.94
CA GLY A 689 -20.56 -8.97 9.07
C GLY A 689 -19.84 -8.90 7.73
N PHE A 690 -20.45 -8.19 6.78
CA PHE A 690 -19.85 -7.88 5.49
C PHE A 690 -19.38 -6.44 5.43
N VAL A 691 -18.25 -6.22 4.75
CA VAL A 691 -17.83 -4.93 4.20
C VAL A 691 -17.91 -5.01 2.69
N LEU A 692 -18.56 -4.03 2.07
CA LEU A 692 -18.66 -3.93 0.62
C LEU A 692 -17.32 -3.56 0.01
N GLY A 693 -17.09 -4.05 -1.21
CA GLY A 693 -15.86 -3.79 -1.97
C GLY A 693 -14.62 -4.55 -1.48
N MET A 694 -14.70 -5.20 -0.30
CA MET A 694 -13.60 -5.98 0.26
C MET A 694 -13.43 -7.32 -0.47
N ASN A 695 -12.25 -7.57 -1.04
CA ASN A 695 -11.91 -8.81 -1.74
C ASN A 695 -12.93 -9.25 -2.83
N GLY A 696 -13.59 -8.29 -3.47
CA GLY A 696 -14.70 -8.51 -4.40
C GLY A 696 -15.81 -7.48 -4.15
N ALA A 697 -17.05 -7.80 -4.53
CA ALA A 697 -18.18 -6.89 -4.35
C ALA A 697 -18.60 -6.75 -2.86
N ALA A 698 -18.41 -7.82 -2.06
CA ALA A 698 -18.57 -7.83 -0.62
C ALA A 698 -17.69 -8.93 0.02
N GLY A 699 -17.13 -8.65 1.20
CA GLY A 699 -16.19 -9.53 1.89
C GLY A 699 -16.44 -9.65 3.39
N GLU A 700 -16.07 -10.80 3.96
CA GLU A 700 -16.26 -11.14 5.37
C GLU A 700 -15.09 -10.60 6.21
N VAL A 701 -15.39 -9.73 7.20
CA VAL A 701 -14.37 -9.17 8.11
C VAL A 701 -14.00 -10.13 9.23
N PHE A 702 -12.78 -9.97 9.77
CA PHE A 702 -12.23 -10.73 10.91
C PHE A 702 -12.11 -12.24 10.74
N ARG A 703 -12.46 -12.80 9.57
CA ARG A 703 -12.42 -14.25 9.33
C ARG A 703 -11.05 -14.83 9.62
N GLY A 704 -11.03 -15.87 10.46
CA GLY A 704 -9.82 -16.58 10.87
C GLY A 704 -9.15 -16.04 12.13
N LEU A 705 -9.62 -14.91 12.69
CA LEU A 705 -9.17 -14.44 14.01
C LEU A 705 -9.76 -15.31 15.13
N GLU A 706 -9.09 -15.34 16.28
CA GLU A 706 -9.64 -15.91 17.51
C GLU A 706 -10.74 -14.97 18.07
N ASP A 707 -11.79 -15.53 18.67
CA ASP A 707 -12.93 -14.74 19.15
C ASP A 707 -12.57 -13.74 20.27
N ASN A 708 -11.55 -14.03 21.08
CA ASN A 708 -11.09 -13.17 22.17
C ASN A 708 -9.88 -12.29 21.80
N GLN A 709 -9.46 -12.30 20.53
CA GLN A 709 -8.33 -11.49 20.09
C GLN A 709 -8.71 -10.01 20.03
N PRO A 710 -7.83 -9.09 20.47
CA PRO A 710 -8.01 -7.66 20.22
C PRO A 710 -8.21 -7.39 18.72
N SER A 711 -9.25 -6.63 18.39
CA SER A 711 -9.64 -6.33 17.02
C SER A 711 -9.60 -4.83 16.77
N TYR A 712 -9.63 -4.43 15.49
CA TYR A 712 -9.64 -3.04 15.08
C TYR A 712 -10.79 -2.27 15.75
N LEU A 713 -10.44 -1.25 16.54
CA LEU A 713 -11.36 -0.45 17.37
C LEU A 713 -12.28 -1.29 18.30
N GLY A 714 -11.88 -2.53 18.62
CA GLY A 714 -12.70 -3.47 19.41
C GLY A 714 -13.94 -4.00 18.69
N ARG A 715 -14.12 -3.71 17.39
CA ARG A 715 -15.36 -3.96 16.64
C ARG A 715 -15.83 -5.43 16.65
N LEU A 716 -14.97 -6.42 16.89
CA LEU A 716 -15.40 -7.82 17.00
C LEU A 716 -16.25 -8.11 18.26
N SER A 717 -16.26 -7.19 19.22
CA SER A 717 -16.94 -7.32 20.51
C SER A 717 -18.03 -6.27 20.73
N LEU A 718 -18.38 -5.48 19.71
CA LEU A 718 -19.32 -4.36 19.82
C LEU A 718 -20.52 -4.56 18.89
N ASP A 719 -21.71 -4.19 19.39
CA ASP A 719 -22.88 -3.96 18.53
C ASP A 719 -22.55 -2.83 17.55
N GLN A 720 -22.88 -3.01 16.28
CA GLN A 720 -22.62 -2.01 15.25
C GLN A 720 -23.52 -2.17 14.04
N ASN A 721 -23.64 -1.11 13.26
CA ASN A 721 -24.34 -1.14 11.98
C ASN A 721 -23.37 -1.52 10.85
N TYR A 722 -23.66 -2.60 10.13
CA TYR A 722 -22.97 -2.96 8.88
C TYR A 722 -23.89 -2.69 7.69
N SER A 723 -23.31 -2.56 6.49
CA SER A 723 -24.08 -2.49 5.25
C SER A 723 -24.81 -3.80 4.95
N ALA A 724 -24.22 -4.95 5.32
CA ALA A 724 -24.87 -6.25 5.20
C ALA A 724 -24.38 -7.27 6.24
N VAL A 725 -25.21 -8.28 6.49
CA VAL A 725 -24.90 -9.46 7.31
C VAL A 725 -25.26 -10.73 6.54
N SER A 726 -24.81 -11.90 7.01
CA SER A 726 -25.02 -13.16 6.30
C SER A 726 -26.45 -13.68 6.43
N GLY A 727 -27.02 -14.07 5.29
CA GLY A 727 -28.29 -14.79 5.19
C GLY A 727 -28.31 -16.15 5.89
N ASP A 728 -27.13 -16.71 6.17
CA ASP A 728 -27.01 -17.97 6.91
C ASP A 728 -27.43 -17.81 8.38
N PHE A 729 -27.33 -16.61 8.96
CA PHE A 729 -27.71 -16.35 10.35
C PHE A 729 -28.16 -14.90 10.55
N MET A 730 -29.42 -14.64 10.23
CA MET A 730 -30.03 -13.31 10.36
C MET A 730 -31.48 -13.37 10.83
N LEU A 731 -31.89 -12.38 11.62
CA LEU A 731 -33.26 -12.08 11.98
C LEU A 731 -33.77 -10.93 11.11
N VAL A 732 -34.96 -11.06 10.55
CA VAL A 732 -35.58 -10.04 9.69
C VAL A 732 -37.01 -9.76 10.16
N ARG A 733 -37.39 -8.48 10.19
CA ARG A 733 -38.79 -8.10 10.40
C ARG A 733 -39.62 -8.51 9.18
N LYS A 734 -40.64 -9.36 9.38
CA LYS A 734 -41.43 -9.94 8.29
C LYS A 734 -42.09 -8.87 7.42
N SER A 735 -42.64 -7.81 8.03
CA SER A 735 -43.28 -6.73 7.28
C SER A 735 -42.32 -6.02 6.30
N VAL A 736 -41.05 -5.87 6.67
CA VAL A 736 -40.02 -5.30 5.79
C VAL A 736 -39.60 -6.30 4.72
N PHE A 737 -39.46 -7.57 5.09
CA PHE A 737 -39.19 -8.65 4.13
C PHE A 737 -40.26 -8.71 3.03
N ASP A 738 -41.54 -8.69 3.42
CA ASP A 738 -42.68 -8.71 2.51
C ASP A 738 -42.71 -7.43 1.64
N ALA A 739 -42.50 -6.25 2.22
CA ALA A 739 -42.49 -4.98 1.50
C ALA A 739 -41.38 -4.89 0.44
N LEU A 740 -40.24 -5.53 0.70
CA LEU A 740 -39.12 -5.60 -0.25
C LEU A 740 -39.25 -6.74 -1.25
N ASN A 741 -40.32 -7.54 -1.23
CA ASN A 741 -40.51 -8.74 -2.05
C ASN A 741 -39.46 -9.84 -1.81
N GLY A 742 -38.94 -9.94 -0.58
CA GLY A 742 -38.01 -10.99 -0.16
C GLY A 742 -36.66 -10.99 -0.88
N PHE A 743 -36.01 -12.16 -0.92
CA PHE A 743 -34.72 -12.35 -1.58
C PHE A 743 -34.88 -12.50 -3.09
N ASP A 744 -33.91 -11.98 -3.83
CA ASP A 744 -33.81 -12.21 -5.27
C ASP A 744 -33.32 -13.65 -5.53
N ALA A 745 -34.20 -14.48 -6.09
CA ALA A 745 -33.91 -15.89 -6.36
C ALA A 745 -32.88 -16.08 -7.49
N ASP A 746 -32.61 -15.05 -8.29
CA ASP A 746 -31.63 -15.05 -9.39
C ASP A 746 -30.23 -14.61 -8.94
N GLN A 747 -30.03 -14.37 -7.63
CA GLN A 747 -28.77 -13.98 -7.01
C GLN A 747 -28.42 -14.87 -5.79
N PRO A 748 -28.10 -16.15 -6.00
CA PRO A 748 -27.96 -17.11 -4.90
C PRO A 748 -26.76 -16.88 -3.99
N MET A 749 -25.71 -16.16 -4.41
CA MET A 749 -24.51 -15.89 -3.60
C MET A 749 -24.57 -14.58 -2.80
N TYR A 750 -25.25 -13.56 -3.32
CA TYR A 750 -25.28 -12.21 -2.74
C TYR A 750 -26.71 -11.71 -2.46
N GLY A 751 -27.72 -12.58 -2.49
CA GLY A 751 -29.11 -12.20 -2.25
C GLY A 751 -29.35 -11.62 -0.85
N ASP A 752 -28.56 -12.03 0.14
CA ASP A 752 -28.54 -11.47 1.49
C ASP A 752 -27.96 -10.05 1.53
N VAL A 753 -26.84 -9.83 0.83
CA VAL A 753 -26.22 -8.49 0.67
C VAL A 753 -27.18 -7.56 -0.06
N ASP A 754 -27.72 -7.97 -1.22
CA ASP A 754 -28.69 -7.18 -1.98
C ASP A 754 -29.91 -6.79 -1.15
N PHE A 755 -30.46 -7.73 -0.38
CA PHE A 755 -31.60 -7.46 0.49
C PHE A 755 -31.28 -6.45 1.60
N CYS A 756 -30.10 -6.57 2.24
CA CYS A 756 -29.66 -5.59 3.24
C CYS A 756 -29.52 -4.18 2.64
N LEU A 757 -29.01 -4.08 1.40
CA LEU A 757 -28.87 -2.80 0.70
C LEU A 757 -30.22 -2.21 0.28
N ARG A 758 -31.17 -3.04 -0.16
CA ARG A 758 -32.55 -2.61 -0.40
C ARG A 758 -33.23 -2.09 0.87
N ALA A 759 -33.08 -2.80 1.99
CA ALA A 759 -33.62 -2.34 3.27
C ALA A 759 -33.01 -1.00 3.71
N ARG A 760 -31.70 -0.82 3.48
CA ARG A 760 -31.00 0.45 3.74
C ARG A 760 -31.56 1.59 2.88
N ASN A 761 -31.84 1.37 1.59
CA ASN A 761 -32.43 2.38 0.72
C ASN A 761 -33.81 2.87 1.20
N GLU A 762 -34.56 2.02 1.89
CA GLU A 762 -35.84 2.39 2.53
C GLU A 762 -35.65 3.04 3.92
N GLY A 763 -34.41 3.32 4.33
CA GLY A 763 -34.07 3.98 5.60
C GLY A 763 -33.92 3.05 6.80
N TYR A 764 -33.97 1.72 6.61
CA TYR A 764 -33.77 0.78 7.72
C TYR A 764 -32.30 0.51 8.01
N MET A 765 -32.02 0.17 9.27
CA MET A 765 -30.70 -0.24 9.74
C MET A 765 -30.54 -1.77 9.71
N THR A 766 -29.32 -2.19 9.39
CA THR A 766 -28.82 -3.54 9.58
C THR A 766 -27.86 -3.53 10.76
N VAL A 767 -28.19 -4.26 11.82
CA VAL A 767 -27.37 -4.37 13.03
C VAL A 767 -26.64 -5.70 13.04
N TRP A 768 -25.39 -5.73 13.45
CA TRP A 768 -24.70 -6.95 13.82
C TRP A 768 -24.41 -6.94 15.31
N THR A 769 -24.74 -8.04 15.99
CA THR A 769 -24.49 -8.21 17.41
C THR A 769 -23.47 -9.32 17.67
N PRO A 770 -22.42 -9.07 18.46
CA PRO A 770 -21.43 -10.09 18.84
C PRO A 770 -21.99 -11.11 19.85
N TYR A 771 -23.17 -10.82 20.42
CA TYR A 771 -23.77 -11.58 21.52
C TYR A 771 -24.71 -12.71 21.05
N ALA A 772 -25.22 -12.65 19.82
CA ALA A 772 -25.87 -13.79 19.19
C ALA A 772 -24.81 -14.70 18.58
N ARG A 773 -24.48 -15.81 19.24
CA ARG A 773 -23.32 -16.65 18.92
C ARG A 773 -23.75 -18.03 18.46
N ILE A 774 -23.13 -18.52 17.39
CA ILE A 774 -23.43 -19.85 16.84
C ILE A 774 -22.21 -20.53 16.23
N HIS A 775 -22.14 -21.85 16.26
CA HIS A 775 -21.05 -22.62 15.67
C HIS A 775 -21.44 -23.16 14.29
N ARG A 776 -20.47 -23.19 13.37
CA ARG A 776 -20.54 -23.87 12.08
C ARG A 776 -19.45 -24.95 12.02
N PRO A 777 -19.78 -26.21 12.37
CA PRO A 777 -18.80 -27.29 12.41
C PRO A 777 -18.30 -27.74 11.03
N ALA A 778 -19.11 -27.58 9.99
CA ALA A 778 -18.81 -28.04 8.63
C ALA A 778 -17.86 -27.08 7.89
N ALA A 779 -16.91 -27.62 7.13
CA ALA A 779 -16.09 -26.85 6.21
C ALA A 779 -16.94 -26.36 5.02
N ARG A 780 -16.68 -25.14 4.55
CA ARG A 780 -17.40 -24.54 3.41
C ARG A 780 -17.22 -25.43 2.17
N GLN A 781 -18.32 -25.96 1.65
CA GLN A 781 -18.31 -26.63 0.35
C GLN A 781 -18.39 -25.63 -0.80
N ASN A 782 -18.13 -26.09 -2.02
CA ASN A 782 -18.26 -25.28 -3.23
C ASN A 782 -19.70 -24.73 -3.32
N PRO A 783 -19.92 -23.40 -3.39
CA PRO A 783 -21.26 -22.82 -3.55
C PRO A 783 -21.94 -23.22 -4.88
N PHE A 784 -21.20 -23.81 -5.82
CA PHE A 784 -21.72 -24.38 -7.06
C PHE A 784 -21.44 -25.89 -7.11
N PRO A 785 -22.32 -26.73 -6.53
CA PRO A 785 -22.14 -28.18 -6.51
C PRO A 785 -22.09 -28.76 -7.94
N GLY A 786 -21.17 -29.71 -8.19
CA GLY A 786 -21.02 -30.34 -9.52
C GLY A 786 -20.23 -29.52 -10.54
N GLU A 787 -19.91 -28.27 -10.22
CA GLU A 787 -19.12 -27.39 -11.08
C GLU A 787 -17.62 -27.54 -10.86
N THR A 788 -16.85 -27.38 -11.94
CA THR A 788 -15.39 -27.26 -11.85
C THR A 788 -15.00 -25.97 -11.13
N VAL A 789 -13.76 -25.90 -10.61
CA VAL A 789 -13.22 -24.67 -10.00
C VAL A 789 -13.30 -23.48 -10.95
N HIS A 790 -13.11 -23.72 -12.25
CA HIS A 790 -13.14 -22.68 -13.27
C HIS A 790 -14.56 -22.18 -13.59
N SER A 791 -15.55 -23.07 -13.68
CA SER A 791 -16.94 -22.65 -13.87
C SER A 791 -17.50 -21.95 -12.63
N SER A 792 -17.13 -22.43 -11.44
CA SER A 792 -17.50 -21.82 -10.14
C SER A 792 -16.97 -20.38 -10.01
N SER A 793 -15.73 -20.11 -10.42
CA SER A 793 -15.17 -18.76 -10.36
C SER A 793 -15.84 -17.81 -11.35
N LYS A 794 -16.22 -18.31 -12.54
CA LYS A 794 -16.97 -17.53 -13.54
C LYS A 794 -18.39 -17.20 -13.08
N LEU A 795 -19.10 -18.15 -12.46
CA LEU A 795 -20.43 -17.90 -11.90
C LEU A 795 -20.39 -16.87 -10.77
N LYS A 796 -19.42 -17.02 -9.84
CA LYS A 796 -19.17 -16.00 -8.81
C LYS A 796 -18.95 -14.61 -9.42
N GLN A 797 -18.14 -14.53 -10.47
CA GLN A 797 -17.85 -13.27 -11.14
C GLN A 797 -19.12 -12.63 -11.72
N LEU A 798 -19.99 -13.41 -12.37
CA LEU A 798 -21.24 -12.90 -12.93
C LEU A 798 -22.18 -12.35 -11.85
N GLU A 799 -22.24 -12.99 -10.69
CA GLU A 799 -23.03 -12.49 -9.56
C GLU A 799 -22.43 -11.24 -8.92
N GLU A 800 -21.10 -11.16 -8.79
CA GLU A 800 -20.42 -9.93 -8.38
C GLU A 800 -20.74 -8.78 -9.36
N ASP A 801 -20.69 -9.05 -10.68
CA ASP A 801 -20.96 -8.05 -11.72
C ASP A 801 -22.39 -7.50 -11.62
N LYS A 802 -23.40 -8.34 -11.32
CA LYS A 802 -24.77 -7.88 -11.02
C LYS A 802 -24.80 -6.93 -9.81
N LEU A 803 -24.08 -7.28 -8.74
CA LEU A 803 -24.04 -6.46 -7.53
C LEU A 803 -23.35 -5.11 -7.80
N TYR A 804 -22.24 -5.11 -8.55
CA TYR A 804 -21.57 -3.89 -8.99
C TYR A 804 -22.50 -3.00 -9.83
N GLN A 805 -23.20 -3.56 -10.82
CA GLN A 805 -24.13 -2.79 -11.67
C GLN A 805 -25.22 -2.09 -10.86
N ARG A 806 -25.75 -2.77 -9.84
CA ARG A 806 -26.84 -2.24 -9.02
C ARG A 806 -26.36 -1.30 -7.91
N TRP A 807 -25.18 -1.56 -7.34
CA TRP A 807 -24.76 -0.98 -6.05
C TRP A 807 -23.37 -0.34 -6.05
N MET A 808 -22.76 -0.05 -7.22
CA MET A 808 -21.41 0.52 -7.32
C MET A 808 -21.15 1.70 -6.36
N PRO A 809 -22.03 2.72 -6.24
CA PRO A 809 -21.77 3.86 -5.34
C PRO A 809 -21.58 3.46 -3.88
N MET A 810 -22.38 2.49 -3.40
CA MET A 810 -22.33 1.97 -2.04
C MET A 810 -21.14 1.01 -1.85
N ILE A 811 -20.84 0.20 -2.87
CA ILE A 811 -19.68 -0.71 -2.86
C ILE A 811 -18.35 0.06 -2.81
N ALA A 812 -18.28 1.19 -3.51
CA ALA A 812 -17.11 2.06 -3.53
C ALA A 812 -16.90 2.82 -2.21
N ASN A 813 -17.98 3.11 -1.48
CA ASN A 813 -17.99 3.93 -0.27
C ASN A 813 -18.90 3.30 0.80
N ASP A 814 -18.49 2.15 1.33
CA ASP A 814 -19.25 1.49 2.41
C ASP A 814 -19.19 2.34 3.69
N PRO A 815 -20.33 2.82 4.23
CA PRO A 815 -20.35 3.63 5.44
C PRO A 815 -19.81 2.90 6.69
N ALA A 816 -19.80 1.56 6.69
CA ALA A 816 -19.22 0.77 7.78
C ALA A 816 -17.69 0.64 7.69
N PHE A 817 -17.04 1.24 6.70
CA PHE A 817 -15.62 1.10 6.39
C PHE A 817 -14.96 2.45 6.06
N ASN A 818 -13.82 2.75 6.70
CA ASN A 818 -13.10 3.99 6.43
C ASN A 818 -12.35 3.92 5.09
N ALA A 819 -12.36 5.02 4.34
CA ALA A 819 -11.72 5.09 3.03
C ALA A 819 -10.20 4.84 3.08
N ASN A 820 -9.50 5.20 4.15
CA ASN A 820 -8.05 5.06 4.27
C ASN A 820 -7.58 3.63 4.56
N LEU A 821 -8.52 2.69 4.69
CA LEU A 821 -8.26 1.27 4.92
C LEU A 821 -8.23 0.47 3.60
N SER A 822 -7.50 -0.65 3.63
CA SER A 822 -7.29 -1.51 2.47
C SER A 822 -8.45 -2.47 2.25
N LEU A 823 -9.09 -2.40 1.08
CA LEU A 823 -10.12 -3.36 0.64
C LEU A 823 -9.56 -4.77 0.33
N LYS A 824 -8.24 -4.94 0.39
CA LYS A 824 -7.55 -6.22 0.17
C LYS A 824 -7.33 -7.00 1.49
N SER A 825 -7.54 -6.35 2.63
CA SER A 825 -7.37 -6.95 3.96
C SER A 825 -8.70 -7.23 4.65
N ARG A 826 -8.76 -8.30 5.46
CA ARG A 826 -9.90 -8.62 6.34
C ARG A 826 -9.73 -8.08 7.75
N HIS A 827 -8.63 -7.39 8.03
CA HIS A 827 -8.21 -6.97 9.36
C HIS A 827 -8.14 -5.44 9.53
N PHE A 828 -8.75 -4.68 8.62
CA PHE A 828 -8.75 -3.21 8.64
C PHE A 828 -7.31 -2.64 8.62
N ASP A 829 -6.45 -3.22 7.78
CA ASP A 829 -5.11 -2.70 7.56
C ASP A 829 -5.19 -1.37 6.80
N MET A 830 -4.31 -0.43 7.12
CA MET A 830 -4.17 0.83 6.38
C MET A 830 -3.81 0.58 4.92
N SER A 831 -4.40 1.36 4.01
CA SER A 831 -4.08 1.30 2.59
C SER A 831 -2.69 1.86 2.31
N SER A 832 -1.91 1.16 1.49
CA SER A 832 -0.67 1.70 0.92
C SER A 832 -0.94 2.72 -0.19
N GLU A 833 -2.17 2.78 -0.70
CA GLU A 833 -2.58 3.65 -1.81
C GLU A 833 -3.16 4.98 -1.31
N SER A 834 -2.40 5.64 -0.44
CA SER A 834 -2.78 6.85 0.28
C SER A 834 -3.28 8.00 -0.63
N GLU A 835 -2.68 8.15 -1.82
CA GLU A 835 -3.03 9.18 -2.81
C GLU A 835 -4.35 8.91 -3.56
N ILE A 836 -4.92 7.68 -3.47
CA ILE A 836 -6.24 7.40 -4.05
C ILE A 836 -7.34 8.10 -3.25
N THR A 837 -7.13 8.28 -1.94
CA THR A 837 -8.17 8.76 -1.01
C THR A 837 -8.00 10.22 -0.64
N TRP A 838 -6.80 10.79 -0.84
CA TRP A 838 -6.51 12.17 -0.47
C TRP A 838 -6.31 13.04 -1.69
N ARG A 839 -7.38 13.76 -2.05
CA ARG A 839 -7.43 14.73 -3.13
C ARG A 839 -8.03 16.03 -2.55
N PRO A 840 -7.26 16.79 -1.74
CA PRO A 840 -7.83 17.82 -0.89
C PRO A 840 -8.38 19.05 -1.63
N ALA A 841 -7.95 19.29 -2.86
CA ALA A 841 -8.23 20.52 -3.62
C ALA A 841 -8.70 20.22 -5.05
N GLN A 842 -9.73 19.36 -5.19
CA GLN A 842 -10.26 18.94 -6.50
C GLN A 842 -10.82 20.11 -7.32
N ARG A 843 -10.68 20.05 -8.64
CA ARG A 843 -11.28 20.96 -9.62
C ARG A 843 -12.34 20.24 -10.46
N GLU A 844 -13.57 20.73 -10.45
CA GLU A 844 -14.70 20.12 -11.18
C GLU A 844 -14.51 20.05 -12.70
N ASN A 845 -13.68 20.92 -13.29
CA ASN A 845 -13.52 21.06 -14.75
C ASN A 845 -12.19 20.52 -15.30
N LEU A 846 -11.38 19.83 -14.50
CA LEU A 846 -10.14 19.20 -14.99
C LEU A 846 -10.34 17.70 -15.17
N PRO A 847 -9.80 17.11 -16.25
CA PRO A 847 -9.85 15.67 -16.42
C PRO A 847 -9.02 14.98 -15.34
N VAL A 848 -9.57 13.90 -14.81
CA VAL A 848 -8.96 13.04 -13.79
C VAL A 848 -8.44 11.77 -14.45
N PHE A 849 -7.11 11.61 -14.47
CA PHE A 849 -6.44 10.48 -15.11
C PHE A 849 -5.98 9.44 -14.09
N LEU A 850 -6.29 8.18 -14.36
CA LEU A 850 -5.65 7.04 -13.71
C LEU A 850 -4.75 6.31 -14.70
N ALA A 851 -3.44 6.39 -14.49
CA ALA A 851 -2.47 5.81 -15.41
C ALA A 851 -1.75 4.59 -14.83
N HIS A 852 -1.73 3.50 -15.60
CA HIS A 852 -1.04 2.27 -15.23
C HIS A 852 0.12 1.98 -16.17
N ASN A 853 1.32 2.37 -15.75
CA ASN A 853 2.56 2.04 -16.43
C ASN A 853 2.88 0.54 -16.34
N ALA A 854 3.51 0.00 -17.38
CA ALA A 854 3.94 -1.41 -17.41
C ALA A 854 5.35 -1.62 -16.85
N ASP A 855 6.14 -0.55 -16.81
CA ASP A 855 7.49 -0.50 -16.27
C ASP A 855 7.78 0.91 -15.74
N ILE A 856 8.82 1.05 -14.93
CA ILE A 856 9.37 2.35 -14.52
C ILE A 856 10.67 2.66 -15.26
N SER A 857 10.82 2.11 -16.47
CA SER A 857 11.97 2.28 -17.37
C SER A 857 11.57 3.15 -18.57
N GLY A 858 12.34 3.16 -19.66
CA GLY A 858 12.13 4.06 -20.80
C GLY A 858 10.67 4.23 -21.26
N CYS A 859 9.97 3.13 -21.59
CA CYS A 859 8.61 3.22 -22.11
C CYS A 859 7.64 3.83 -21.08
N GLY A 860 7.59 3.31 -19.85
CA GLY A 860 6.70 3.86 -18.82
C GLY A 860 7.06 5.29 -18.44
N TYR A 861 8.35 5.59 -18.37
CA TYR A 861 8.88 6.88 -17.99
C TYR A 861 8.48 8.00 -18.97
N TYR A 862 8.74 7.81 -20.27
CA TYR A 862 8.48 8.85 -21.28
C TYR A 862 7.05 8.90 -21.78
N ARG A 863 6.27 7.81 -21.67
CA ARG A 863 4.91 7.74 -22.21
C ARG A 863 3.81 7.93 -21.18
N ILE A 864 4.09 7.64 -19.91
CA ILE A 864 3.09 7.66 -18.84
C ILE A 864 3.51 8.62 -17.74
N MET A 865 4.68 8.36 -17.12
CA MET A 865 5.08 9.05 -15.89
C MET A 865 5.31 10.53 -16.10
N LYS A 866 6.22 10.89 -17.01
CA LYS A 866 6.59 12.28 -17.24
C LYS A 866 5.52 13.10 -17.95
N PRO A 867 4.74 12.56 -18.91
CA PRO A 867 3.57 13.27 -19.42
C PRO A 867 2.54 13.60 -18.34
N LEU A 868 2.15 12.65 -17.48
CA LEU A 868 1.21 12.92 -16.41
C LEU A 868 1.75 13.97 -15.43
N GLU A 869 3.00 13.82 -14.97
CA GLU A 869 3.67 14.79 -14.09
C GLU A 869 3.67 16.20 -14.68
N ALA A 870 3.95 16.34 -15.98
CA ALA A 870 3.90 17.64 -16.66
C ALA A 870 2.48 18.24 -16.71
N MET A 871 1.44 17.42 -16.92
CA MET A 871 0.03 17.89 -16.87
C MET A 871 -0.36 18.38 -15.49
N LEU A 872 0.04 17.65 -14.44
CA LEU A 872 -0.23 18.03 -13.05
C LEU A 872 0.48 19.35 -12.72
N ASN A 873 1.76 19.47 -13.09
CA ASN A 873 2.57 20.67 -12.85
C ASN A 873 2.03 21.91 -13.59
N GLU A 874 1.53 21.76 -14.81
CA GLU A 874 0.87 22.86 -15.55
C GLU A 874 -0.60 23.09 -15.15
N GLY A 875 -1.15 22.28 -14.23
CA GLY A 875 -2.53 22.39 -13.75
C GLY A 875 -3.58 22.11 -14.83
N LEU A 876 -3.27 21.23 -15.79
CA LEU A 876 -4.12 20.86 -16.92
C LEU A 876 -4.91 19.56 -16.71
N ALA A 877 -4.54 18.76 -15.71
CA ALA A 877 -5.23 17.55 -15.31
C ALA A 877 -5.03 17.30 -13.81
N GLU A 878 -5.84 16.40 -13.26
CA GLU A 878 -5.56 15.74 -11.99
C GLU A 878 -5.34 14.25 -12.25
N GLY A 879 -4.75 13.52 -11.30
CA GLY A 879 -4.61 12.09 -11.49
C GLY A 879 -3.56 11.42 -10.65
N LYS A 880 -3.46 10.12 -10.84
CA LYS A 880 -2.47 9.25 -10.21
C LYS A 880 -1.90 8.28 -11.22
N GLN A 881 -0.67 7.84 -10.98
CA GLN A 881 -0.08 6.71 -11.67
C GLN A 881 0.37 5.58 -10.73
N GLY A 882 0.47 4.36 -11.27
CA GLY A 882 1.09 3.24 -10.57
C GLY A 882 1.08 1.93 -11.36
N MET A 883 1.95 0.99 -10.98
CA MET A 883 2.07 -0.30 -11.67
C MET A 883 0.99 -1.32 -11.27
N THR A 884 0.30 -1.12 -10.14
CA THR A 884 -0.73 -2.05 -9.66
C THR A 884 -2.08 -1.62 -10.19
N LEU A 885 -2.82 -2.55 -10.80
CA LEU A 885 -4.21 -2.28 -11.21
C LEU A 885 -5.10 -2.18 -9.97
N LEU A 886 -5.98 -1.18 -9.97
CA LEU A 886 -7.00 -1.05 -8.95
C LEU A 886 -8.05 -2.16 -9.10
N THR A 887 -8.62 -2.60 -7.99
CA THR A 887 -9.85 -3.41 -7.99
C THR A 887 -11.02 -2.59 -8.51
N LEU A 888 -12.11 -3.24 -8.94
CA LEU A 888 -13.32 -2.54 -9.43
C LEU A 888 -13.91 -1.60 -8.36
N SER A 889 -13.88 -2.00 -7.09
CA SER A 889 -14.31 -1.16 -5.96
C SER A 889 -13.40 0.06 -5.78
N GLU A 890 -12.07 -0.12 -5.84
CA GLU A 890 -11.10 0.98 -5.79
C GLU A 890 -11.26 1.94 -6.99
N MET A 891 -11.58 1.42 -8.19
CA MET A 891 -11.91 2.22 -9.38
C MET A 891 -13.19 3.05 -9.16
N GLY A 892 -14.25 2.43 -8.65
CA GLY A 892 -15.52 3.11 -8.34
C GLY A 892 -15.39 4.19 -7.28
N LYS A 893 -14.36 4.09 -6.43
CA LYS A 893 -14.01 5.09 -5.43
C LYS A 893 -13.17 6.23 -6.01
N PHE A 894 -12.16 5.91 -6.82
CA PHE A 894 -11.29 6.92 -7.44
C PHE A 894 -12.02 7.74 -8.52
N LYS A 895 -12.95 7.11 -9.25
CA LYS A 895 -13.77 7.70 -10.32
C LYS A 895 -12.94 8.52 -11.33
N PRO A 896 -12.01 7.89 -12.07
CA PRO A 896 -11.27 8.59 -13.11
C PRO A 896 -12.16 8.88 -14.32
N ASP A 897 -11.93 10.02 -14.98
CA ASP A 897 -12.53 10.31 -16.30
C ASP A 897 -11.89 9.43 -17.38
N SER A 898 -10.57 9.23 -17.27
CA SER A 898 -9.84 8.34 -18.18
C SER A 898 -8.92 7.35 -17.47
N LEU A 899 -8.91 6.13 -18.00
CA LEU A 899 -8.02 5.03 -17.60
C LEU A 899 -6.97 4.79 -18.69
N ILE A 900 -5.70 5.04 -18.37
CA ILE A 900 -4.59 4.89 -19.30
C ILE A 900 -3.85 3.59 -18.97
N ILE A 901 -3.85 2.63 -19.89
CA ILE A 901 -3.16 1.35 -19.70
C ILE A 901 -2.02 1.21 -20.70
N GLN A 902 -0.79 1.10 -20.19
CA GLN A 902 0.37 0.80 -21.03
C GLN A 902 0.59 -0.71 -21.18
N ARG A 903 0.69 -1.19 -22.43
CA ARG A 903 1.31 -2.48 -22.79
C ARG A 903 0.94 -3.68 -21.89
N ARG A 904 -0.35 -3.93 -21.64
CA ARG A 904 -0.85 -5.11 -20.91
C ARG A 904 -1.68 -6.02 -21.81
N TYR A 905 -1.44 -7.32 -21.74
CA TYR A 905 -2.10 -8.31 -22.59
C TYR A 905 -2.09 -9.73 -21.98
N SER A 906 -2.05 -9.85 -20.65
CA SER A 906 -2.21 -11.15 -19.98
C SER A 906 -3.69 -11.56 -19.94
N VAL A 907 -3.98 -12.86 -19.79
CA VAL A 907 -5.36 -13.36 -19.64
C VAL A 907 -6.04 -12.74 -18.40
N ALA A 908 -5.31 -12.60 -17.30
CA ALA A 908 -5.82 -11.95 -16.09
C ALA A 908 -6.18 -10.48 -16.34
N PHE A 909 -5.34 -9.74 -17.06
CA PHE A 909 -5.62 -8.37 -17.45
C PHE A 909 -6.84 -8.27 -18.39
N HIS A 910 -6.94 -9.19 -19.36
CA HIS A 910 -8.07 -9.25 -20.29
C HIS A 910 -9.41 -9.38 -19.56
N ASN A 911 -9.49 -10.28 -18.58
CA ASN A 911 -10.68 -10.44 -17.76
C ASN A 911 -11.00 -9.19 -16.93
N TRP A 912 -9.97 -8.49 -16.46
CA TRP A 912 -10.14 -7.25 -15.68
C TRP A 912 -10.65 -6.09 -16.53
N ILE A 913 -10.08 -5.85 -17.72
CA ILE A 913 -10.49 -4.72 -18.57
C ILE A 913 -11.89 -4.93 -19.18
N GLU A 914 -12.24 -6.18 -19.52
CA GLU A 914 -13.59 -6.53 -19.97
C GLU A 914 -14.65 -6.14 -18.92
N ARG A 915 -14.40 -6.45 -17.65
CA ARG A 915 -15.30 -6.09 -16.55
C ARG A 915 -15.33 -4.59 -16.32
N THR A 916 -14.15 -3.95 -16.34
CA THR A 916 -14.04 -2.50 -16.10
C THR A 916 -14.89 -1.71 -17.09
N GLY A 917 -14.84 -2.05 -18.38
CA GLY A 917 -15.65 -1.37 -19.40
C GLY A 917 -17.16 -1.63 -19.33
N LYS A 918 -17.61 -2.69 -18.62
CA LYS A 918 -19.04 -2.99 -18.41
C LYS A 918 -19.59 -2.34 -17.14
N LEU A 919 -18.73 -2.08 -16.15
CA LEU A 919 -19.13 -1.70 -14.79
C LEU A 919 -18.80 -0.24 -14.44
N HIS A 920 -17.91 0.39 -15.19
CA HIS A 920 -17.55 1.79 -15.04
C HIS A 920 -17.70 2.50 -16.37
N ASP A 921 -18.31 3.68 -16.30
CA ASP A 921 -18.26 4.64 -17.39
C ASP A 921 -16.96 5.42 -17.29
N VAL A 922 -15.95 4.98 -18.06
CA VAL A 922 -14.60 5.53 -18.05
C VAL A 922 -14.00 5.45 -19.45
N PHE A 923 -13.37 6.53 -19.89
CA PHE A 923 -12.69 6.57 -21.18
C PHE A 923 -11.38 5.79 -21.10
N LYS A 924 -11.25 4.70 -21.86
CA LYS A 924 -10.11 3.79 -21.79
C LYS A 924 -9.14 4.07 -22.92
N VAL A 925 -7.90 4.36 -22.55
CA VAL A 925 -6.80 4.62 -23.46
C VAL A 925 -5.77 3.50 -23.36
N PHE A 926 -5.48 2.85 -24.48
CA PHE A 926 -4.36 1.91 -24.56
C PHE A 926 -3.13 2.65 -25.06
N GLU A 927 -1.99 2.47 -24.39
CA GLU A 927 -0.73 3.13 -24.73
C GLU A 927 0.30 2.09 -25.20
N LEU A 928 0.93 2.36 -26.36
CA LEU A 928 2.04 1.57 -26.89
C LEU A 928 3.16 2.44 -27.51
N ASP A 929 4.39 2.22 -27.04
CA ASP A 929 5.58 2.92 -27.52
C ASP A 929 6.27 2.22 -28.70
N ASP A 930 6.41 0.90 -28.64
CA ASP A 930 7.17 0.08 -29.59
C ASP A 930 6.28 -0.98 -30.26
N TYR A 931 6.64 -1.36 -31.50
CA TYR A 931 5.99 -2.46 -32.20
C TYR A 931 6.34 -3.82 -31.56
N ILE A 932 5.34 -4.57 -31.07
CA ILE A 932 5.58 -5.81 -30.30
C ILE A 932 5.15 -7.11 -31.01
N LEU A 933 4.50 -7.02 -32.18
CA LEU A 933 3.88 -8.20 -32.82
C LEU A 933 4.87 -9.02 -33.65
N ASN A 934 5.87 -8.39 -34.25
CA ASN A 934 6.93 -9.08 -35.01
C ASN A 934 8.27 -8.41 -34.74
N VAL A 935 8.96 -8.89 -33.69
CA VAL A 935 10.29 -8.40 -33.30
C VAL A 935 11.40 -9.13 -34.08
N PRO A 936 12.53 -8.45 -34.42
CA PRO A 936 13.61 -9.04 -35.22
C PRO A 936 14.18 -10.34 -34.66
N MET A 937 14.78 -11.18 -35.52
CA MET A 937 15.34 -12.49 -35.13
C MET A 937 16.35 -12.42 -33.97
N LYS A 938 17.15 -11.34 -33.91
CA LYS A 938 18.18 -11.12 -32.88
C LYS A 938 17.66 -10.38 -31.63
N HIS A 939 16.36 -10.12 -31.53
CA HIS A 939 15.76 -9.42 -30.39
C HIS A 939 15.72 -10.32 -29.14
N TYR A 940 16.20 -9.81 -27.99
CA TYR A 940 16.40 -10.60 -26.78
C TYR A 940 15.12 -11.24 -26.19
N ARG A 941 13.94 -10.68 -26.46
CA ARG A 941 12.63 -11.22 -26.01
C ARG A 941 11.84 -11.98 -27.09
N ARG A 942 12.44 -12.35 -28.23
CA ARG A 942 11.69 -12.98 -29.34
C ARG A 942 10.89 -14.23 -28.90
N THR A 943 11.44 -15.04 -28.00
CA THR A 943 10.76 -16.24 -27.47
C THR A 943 9.51 -15.93 -26.64
N SER A 944 9.37 -14.70 -26.14
CA SER A 944 8.23 -14.23 -25.37
C SER A 944 7.04 -13.77 -26.23
N PHE A 945 7.23 -13.55 -27.54
CA PHE A 945 6.18 -13.06 -28.44
C PHE A 945 5.73 -14.18 -29.39
N LYS A 946 4.63 -14.86 -29.03
CA LYS A 946 4.00 -15.94 -29.84
C LYS A 946 2.77 -15.42 -30.61
N GLN A 947 2.35 -16.11 -31.67
CA GLN A 947 1.14 -15.76 -32.45
C GLN A 947 -0.13 -15.59 -31.58
N GLU A 948 -0.30 -16.42 -30.54
CA GLU A 948 -1.41 -16.32 -29.57
C GLU A 948 -1.52 -14.93 -28.91
N THR A 949 -0.40 -14.23 -28.75
CA THR A 949 -0.33 -12.86 -28.18
C THR A 949 -1.05 -11.84 -29.06
N THR A 950 -1.02 -12.02 -30.38
CA THR A 950 -1.64 -11.08 -31.34
C THR A 950 -3.16 -11.12 -31.24
N GLY A 951 -3.74 -12.33 -31.16
CA GLY A 951 -5.18 -12.51 -31.01
C GLY A 951 -5.69 -11.93 -29.69
N LEU A 952 -4.96 -12.19 -28.59
CA LEU A 952 -5.32 -11.66 -27.27
C LEU A 952 -5.16 -10.13 -27.20
N MET A 953 -4.14 -9.56 -27.83
CA MET A 953 -3.95 -8.11 -27.92
C MET A 953 -5.10 -7.44 -28.67
N ARG A 954 -5.47 -7.95 -29.86
CA ARG A 954 -6.62 -7.46 -30.63
C ARG A 954 -7.92 -7.49 -29.81
N LYS A 955 -8.18 -8.61 -29.11
CA LYS A 955 -9.35 -8.74 -28.26
C LYS A 955 -9.31 -7.81 -27.05
N SER A 956 -8.14 -7.48 -26.53
CA SER A 956 -8.00 -6.55 -25.42
C SER A 956 -8.21 -5.11 -25.89
N LEU A 957 -7.64 -4.75 -27.05
CA LEU A 957 -7.82 -3.44 -27.69
C LEU A 957 -9.27 -3.12 -28.02
N SER A 958 -10.12 -4.13 -28.32
CA SER A 958 -11.55 -3.88 -28.58
C SER A 958 -12.35 -3.36 -27.38
N TYR A 959 -11.76 -3.35 -26.18
CA TYR A 959 -12.36 -2.76 -24.99
C TYR A 959 -11.89 -1.32 -24.71
N PHE A 960 -10.99 -0.79 -25.54
CA PHE A 960 -10.47 0.57 -25.44
C PHE A 960 -11.20 1.49 -26.40
N ASP A 961 -11.32 2.75 -26.00
CA ASP A 961 -11.98 3.80 -26.79
C ASP A 961 -10.98 4.49 -27.71
N ARG A 962 -9.70 4.50 -27.31
CA ARG A 962 -8.60 5.10 -28.05
C ARG A 962 -7.30 4.31 -27.89
N PHE A 963 -6.55 4.24 -28.99
CA PHE A 963 -5.22 3.65 -29.01
C PHE A 963 -4.18 4.74 -29.29
N VAL A 964 -3.35 5.06 -28.30
CA VAL A 964 -2.30 6.07 -28.41
C VAL A 964 -0.95 5.40 -28.70
N VAL A 965 -0.30 5.84 -29.77
CA VAL A 965 1.01 5.34 -30.21
C VAL A 965 2.04 6.46 -30.34
N SER A 966 3.32 6.11 -30.40
CA SER A 966 4.42 7.08 -30.40
C SER A 966 4.76 7.68 -31.77
N THR A 967 4.42 7.00 -32.87
CA THR A 967 4.83 7.39 -34.23
C THR A 967 3.79 7.04 -35.30
N GLU A 968 3.87 7.74 -36.45
CA GLU A 968 3.03 7.48 -37.62
C GLU A 968 3.27 6.08 -38.23
N PRO A 969 4.51 5.58 -38.40
CA PRO A 969 4.71 4.22 -38.89
C PRO A 969 4.14 3.15 -37.95
N LEU A 970 4.15 3.39 -36.64
CA LEU A 970 3.50 2.49 -35.68
C LEU A 970 1.98 2.53 -35.80
N ALA A 971 1.38 3.72 -35.99
CA ALA A 971 -0.04 3.83 -36.27
C ALA A 971 -0.42 3.07 -37.54
N GLU A 972 0.38 3.18 -38.60
CA GLU A 972 0.18 2.45 -39.85
C GLU A 972 0.23 0.94 -39.64
N ALA A 973 1.28 0.45 -38.97
CA ALA A 973 1.47 -0.97 -38.71
C ALA A 973 0.35 -1.56 -37.82
N MET A 974 -0.32 -0.71 -37.03
CA MET A 974 -1.39 -1.10 -36.12
C MET A 974 -2.78 -0.71 -36.61
N ARG A 975 -2.92 -0.16 -37.83
CA ARG A 975 -4.19 0.36 -38.38
C ARG A 975 -5.32 -0.66 -38.35
N ASP A 976 -5.00 -1.93 -38.60
CA ASP A 976 -6.00 -3.01 -38.57
C ASP A 976 -6.37 -3.47 -37.16
N MET A 977 -5.73 -2.97 -36.10
CA MET A 977 -5.93 -3.42 -34.72
C MET A 977 -6.96 -2.59 -33.95
N HIS A 978 -7.12 -1.31 -34.30
CA HIS A 978 -8.04 -0.41 -33.61
C HIS A 978 -8.52 0.71 -34.55
N PRO A 979 -9.82 1.08 -34.53
CA PRO A 979 -10.37 2.09 -35.44
C PRO A 979 -9.95 3.53 -35.10
N ASN A 980 -9.62 3.82 -33.83
CA ASN A 980 -9.24 5.15 -33.36
C ASN A 980 -7.80 5.14 -32.84
N ILE A 981 -6.85 5.45 -33.72
CA ILE A 981 -5.42 5.53 -33.38
C ILE A 981 -4.99 6.99 -33.39
N VAL A 982 -4.37 7.44 -32.30
CA VAL A 982 -3.82 8.79 -32.15
C VAL A 982 -2.32 8.71 -31.98
N VAL A 983 -1.58 9.46 -32.79
CA VAL A 983 -0.12 9.58 -32.67
C VAL A 983 0.19 10.74 -31.74
N VAL A 984 0.86 10.45 -30.63
CA VAL A 984 1.47 11.47 -29.77
C VAL A 984 2.94 11.18 -29.70
N LYS A 985 3.78 12.11 -30.15
CA LYS A 985 5.22 11.90 -30.22
C LYS A 985 5.87 11.99 -28.84
N ASN A 986 6.97 11.27 -28.63
CA ASN A 986 7.73 11.35 -27.38
C ASN A 986 8.32 12.77 -27.19
N ARG A 987 8.42 13.18 -25.92
CA ARG A 987 8.91 14.49 -25.49
C ARG A 987 9.78 14.32 -24.26
N LEU A 988 10.75 15.21 -24.09
CA LEU A 988 11.68 15.16 -22.97
C LEU A 988 11.17 16.02 -21.79
N PRO A 989 11.26 15.52 -20.54
CA PRO A 989 10.93 16.31 -19.36
C PRO A 989 11.91 17.48 -19.16
N VAL A 990 11.37 18.69 -18.96
CA VAL A 990 12.13 19.95 -18.92
C VAL A 990 13.07 20.02 -17.71
N ASP A 991 12.60 19.56 -16.55
CA ASP A 991 13.31 19.56 -15.26
C ASP A 991 14.64 18.79 -15.32
N ILE A 992 14.74 17.79 -16.19
CA ILE A 992 15.92 16.91 -16.28
C ILE A 992 16.75 17.23 -17.52
N TRP A 993 16.12 17.30 -18.70
CA TRP A 993 16.85 17.49 -19.96
C TRP A 993 17.10 18.95 -20.31
N GLY A 994 16.29 19.88 -19.78
CA GLY A 994 16.34 21.29 -20.16
C GLY A 994 17.66 21.98 -19.81
N GLN A 995 18.29 21.59 -18.71
CA GLN A 995 19.54 22.19 -18.23
C GLN A 995 20.77 21.32 -18.48
N LEU A 996 20.60 20.11 -19.00
CA LEU A 996 21.67 19.16 -19.20
C LEU A 996 22.67 19.67 -20.27
N GLN A 997 23.96 19.52 -19.99
CA GLN A 997 25.04 19.89 -20.89
C GLN A 997 26.11 18.80 -20.88
N SER A 998 26.59 18.43 -22.07
CA SER A 998 27.75 17.54 -22.23
C SER A 998 28.99 18.38 -22.52
N LEU A 999 30.14 17.97 -21.97
CA LEU A 999 31.42 18.57 -22.33
C LEU A 999 31.91 17.97 -23.66
N ARG A 1000 32.77 18.71 -24.34
CA ARG A 1000 33.37 18.29 -25.63
C ARG A 1000 34.88 18.25 -25.54
N ASN A 1001 35.51 17.51 -26.44
CA ASN A 1001 36.96 17.37 -26.56
C ASN A 1001 37.63 16.91 -25.25
N GLN A 1002 36.99 16.00 -24.52
CA GLN A 1002 37.51 15.47 -23.25
C GLN A 1002 38.46 14.28 -23.44
N GLY A 1003 38.44 13.65 -24.62
CA GLY A 1003 39.30 12.53 -24.99
C GLY A 1003 40.65 12.97 -25.55
N ARG A 1004 41.59 12.02 -25.69
CA ARG A 1004 42.84 12.26 -26.44
C ARG A 1004 42.58 12.29 -27.95
N LYS A 1005 41.54 11.58 -28.38
CA LYS A 1005 40.95 11.62 -29.73
C LYS A 1005 39.48 12.02 -29.61
N PRO A 1006 38.84 12.44 -30.71
CA PRO A 1006 37.40 12.67 -30.71
C PRO A 1006 36.64 11.46 -30.18
N ARG A 1007 35.72 11.70 -29.26
CA ARG A 1007 34.91 10.66 -28.60
C ARG A 1007 33.66 10.41 -29.42
N VAL A 1008 33.58 9.23 -30.05
CA VAL A 1008 32.44 8.85 -30.89
C VAL A 1008 31.71 7.70 -30.24
N GLY A 1009 30.39 7.80 -30.07
CA GLY A 1009 29.70 6.86 -29.21
C GLY A 1009 28.27 6.49 -29.54
N TRP A 1010 27.81 5.49 -28.80
CA TRP A 1010 26.44 4.98 -28.83
C TRP A 1010 25.97 4.65 -27.42
N ALA A 1011 24.73 5.01 -27.10
CA ALA A 1011 24.04 4.61 -25.88
C ALA A 1011 22.75 3.87 -26.25
N GLY A 1012 22.38 2.85 -25.47
CA GLY A 1012 21.10 2.18 -25.63
C GLY A 1012 20.98 0.82 -24.95
N GLY A 1013 19.76 0.27 -25.00
CA GLY A 1013 19.39 -0.99 -24.35
C GLY A 1013 19.78 -2.26 -25.13
N SER A 1014 19.46 -3.41 -24.56
CA SER A 1014 19.82 -4.74 -25.09
C SER A 1014 19.06 -5.18 -26.36
N SER A 1015 18.07 -4.41 -26.82
CA SER A 1015 17.26 -4.71 -28.01
C SER A 1015 17.96 -4.41 -29.35
N HIS A 1016 19.12 -3.74 -29.33
CA HIS A 1016 19.81 -3.19 -30.51
C HIS A 1016 20.96 -4.05 -31.08
N ARG A 1017 20.99 -5.36 -30.83
CA ARG A 1017 22.18 -6.18 -31.18
C ARG A 1017 22.41 -6.23 -32.69
N GLY A 1018 21.33 -6.39 -33.47
CA GLY A 1018 21.40 -6.33 -34.94
C GLY A 1018 21.88 -4.96 -35.43
N ASP A 1019 21.30 -3.90 -34.88
CA ASP A 1019 21.64 -2.51 -35.21
C ASP A 1019 23.14 -2.20 -35.00
N LEU A 1020 23.73 -2.68 -33.90
CA LEU A 1020 25.16 -2.48 -33.61
C LEU A 1020 26.08 -3.39 -34.41
N GLU A 1021 25.67 -4.63 -34.68
CA GLU A 1021 26.46 -5.54 -35.53
C GLU A 1021 26.56 -5.03 -36.97
N MET A 1022 25.57 -4.25 -37.45
CA MET A 1022 25.58 -3.63 -38.79
C MET A 1022 26.73 -2.63 -38.98
N ILE A 1023 27.11 -1.90 -37.93
CA ILE A 1023 28.21 -0.91 -37.99
C ILE A 1023 29.55 -1.48 -37.53
N ALA A 1024 29.68 -2.80 -37.36
CA ALA A 1024 30.89 -3.40 -36.80
C ALA A 1024 32.15 -3.08 -37.62
N ASP A 1025 32.07 -3.11 -38.95
CA ASP A 1025 33.21 -2.78 -39.80
C ASP A 1025 33.51 -1.28 -39.81
N VAL A 1026 32.51 -0.42 -39.60
CA VAL A 1026 32.70 1.02 -39.39
C VAL A 1026 33.48 1.26 -38.09
N VAL A 1027 33.10 0.59 -37.00
CA VAL A 1027 33.82 0.69 -35.72
C VAL A 1027 35.29 0.29 -35.89
N LYS A 1028 35.55 -0.81 -36.61
CA LYS A 1028 36.92 -1.26 -36.91
C LYS A 1028 37.75 -0.23 -37.67
N GLU A 1029 37.20 0.35 -38.74
CA GLU A 1029 37.89 1.33 -39.60
C GLU A 1029 38.47 2.49 -38.80
N PHE A 1030 37.70 3.04 -37.84
CA PHE A 1030 38.11 4.23 -37.08
C PHE A 1030 38.80 3.94 -35.74
N THR A 1031 39.12 2.68 -35.42
CA THR A 1031 39.73 2.30 -34.12
C THR A 1031 40.98 3.13 -33.76
N ASN A 1032 41.75 3.55 -34.78
CA ASN A 1032 42.96 4.35 -34.57
C ASN A 1032 42.73 5.87 -34.65
N GLU A 1033 41.54 6.32 -35.06
CA GLU A 1033 41.22 7.74 -35.29
C GLU A 1033 40.33 8.33 -34.20
N VAL A 1034 39.49 7.51 -33.55
CA VAL A 1034 38.52 7.96 -32.52
C VAL A 1034 38.61 7.13 -31.24
N GLU A 1035 38.04 7.66 -30.16
CA GLU A 1035 37.74 6.91 -28.95
C GLU A 1035 36.28 6.44 -29.01
N TRP A 1036 36.07 5.14 -29.22
CA TRP A 1036 34.74 4.56 -29.23
C TRP A 1036 34.17 4.44 -27.80
N VAL A 1037 33.04 5.06 -27.54
CA VAL A 1037 32.38 5.06 -26.22
C VAL A 1037 30.99 4.46 -26.32
N PHE A 1038 30.74 3.34 -25.64
CA PHE A 1038 29.45 2.66 -25.63
C PHE A 1038 28.82 2.74 -24.25
N MET A 1039 27.51 2.90 -24.16
CA MET A 1039 26.75 2.83 -22.91
C MET A 1039 25.60 1.83 -23.02
N GLY A 1040 25.51 0.91 -22.05
CA GLY A 1040 24.54 -0.17 -22.03
C GLY A 1040 25.05 -1.41 -22.75
N MET A 1041 24.43 -1.77 -23.87
CA MET A 1041 24.85 -2.97 -24.61
C MET A 1041 26.05 -2.69 -25.54
N CYS A 1042 27.05 -3.56 -25.48
CA CYS A 1042 28.14 -3.62 -26.47
C CYS A 1042 28.36 -5.07 -26.92
N PRO A 1043 28.08 -5.44 -28.19
CA PRO A 1043 28.33 -6.78 -28.71
C PRO A 1043 29.80 -7.21 -28.56
N GLU A 1044 30.05 -8.49 -28.29
CA GLU A 1044 31.41 -9.06 -28.14
C GLU A 1044 32.30 -8.78 -29.35
N LYS A 1045 31.72 -8.75 -30.56
CA LYS A 1045 32.45 -8.44 -31.80
C LYS A 1045 33.00 -7.01 -31.85
N LEU A 1046 32.39 -6.07 -31.12
CA LEU A 1046 32.83 -4.68 -31.05
C LEU A 1046 33.84 -4.45 -29.92
N ARG A 1047 33.73 -5.23 -28.83
CA ARG A 1047 34.54 -5.06 -27.61
C ARG A 1047 36.05 -4.85 -27.86
N PRO A 1048 36.73 -5.57 -28.78
CA PRO A 1048 38.16 -5.36 -29.02
C PRO A 1048 38.53 -3.97 -29.56
N TYR A 1049 37.59 -3.24 -30.14
CA TYR A 1049 37.80 -1.95 -30.81
C TYR A 1049 37.27 -0.77 -29.99
N VAL A 1050 36.54 -1.03 -28.90
CA VAL A 1050 35.88 -0.02 -28.11
C VAL A 1050 36.81 0.50 -27.00
N HIS A 1051 36.90 1.82 -26.86
CA HIS A 1051 37.73 2.46 -25.84
C HIS A 1051 37.10 2.37 -24.45
N GLU A 1052 35.79 2.64 -24.36
CA GLU A 1052 35.01 2.64 -23.13
C GLU A 1052 33.66 1.93 -23.34
N VAL A 1053 33.27 1.06 -22.41
CA VAL A 1053 31.91 0.52 -22.28
C VAL A 1053 31.30 0.81 -20.91
N HIS A 1054 30.46 1.84 -20.85
CA HIS A 1054 29.67 2.19 -19.68
C HIS A 1054 28.49 1.23 -19.51
N TYR A 1055 28.22 0.88 -18.26
CA TYR A 1055 27.13 -0.03 -17.91
C TYR A 1055 25.76 0.65 -18.04
N GLY A 1056 24.70 -0.14 -18.24
CA GLY A 1056 23.34 0.38 -18.25
C GLY A 1056 22.96 0.84 -16.83
N VAL A 1057 22.24 1.95 -16.70
CA VAL A 1057 21.83 2.49 -15.39
C VAL A 1057 20.32 2.58 -15.30
N ASP A 1058 19.79 2.68 -14.08
CA ASP A 1058 18.37 2.98 -13.87
C ASP A 1058 17.98 4.28 -14.60
N ILE A 1059 16.74 4.34 -15.10
CA ILE A 1059 16.28 5.45 -15.96
C ILE A 1059 16.41 6.81 -15.27
N SER A 1060 16.35 6.85 -13.94
CA SER A 1060 16.51 8.08 -13.17
C SER A 1060 17.92 8.66 -13.24
N LEU A 1061 18.95 7.83 -13.44
CA LEU A 1061 20.37 8.21 -13.56
C LEU A 1061 20.82 8.37 -15.03
N TYR A 1062 19.99 7.90 -15.96
CA TYR A 1062 20.34 7.78 -17.36
C TYR A 1062 20.68 9.12 -18.04
N PRO A 1063 19.89 10.21 -17.88
CA PRO A 1063 20.19 11.48 -18.54
C PRO A 1063 21.55 12.06 -18.13
N GLU A 1064 21.84 12.11 -16.83
CA GLU A 1064 23.12 12.63 -16.32
C GLU A 1064 24.30 11.74 -16.76
N THR A 1065 24.10 10.42 -16.75
CA THR A 1065 25.12 9.47 -17.21
C THR A 1065 25.41 9.61 -18.70
N LEU A 1066 24.38 9.82 -19.53
CA LEU A 1066 24.53 10.04 -20.97
C LEU A 1066 25.33 11.30 -21.26
N ALA A 1067 25.04 12.41 -20.59
CA ALA A 1067 25.78 13.66 -20.76
C ALA A 1067 27.24 13.53 -20.33
N ALA A 1068 27.50 12.77 -19.25
CA ALA A 1068 28.84 12.53 -18.71
C ALA A 1068 29.75 11.70 -19.64
N LEU A 1069 29.22 11.05 -20.68
CA LEU A 1069 30.03 10.38 -21.69
C LEU A 1069 30.93 11.35 -22.49
N ASN A 1070 30.55 12.64 -22.52
CA ASN A 1070 31.27 13.72 -23.19
C ASN A 1070 31.57 13.39 -24.66
N LEU A 1071 30.55 12.96 -25.40
CA LEU A 1071 30.69 12.56 -26.80
C LEU A 1071 30.85 13.78 -27.70
N ASP A 1072 31.81 13.72 -28.61
CA ASP A 1072 31.99 14.70 -29.68
C ASP A 1072 31.07 14.41 -30.88
N LEU A 1073 30.66 13.14 -31.03
CA LEU A 1073 29.77 12.68 -32.09
C LEU A 1073 29.02 11.43 -31.62
N ALA A 1074 27.71 11.38 -31.86
CA ALA A 1074 26.90 10.20 -31.56
C ALA A 1074 26.45 9.49 -32.84
N LEU A 1075 26.41 8.16 -32.79
CA LEU A 1075 25.80 7.34 -33.81
C LEU A 1075 24.43 6.84 -33.33
N ALA A 1076 23.44 6.86 -34.22
CA ALA A 1076 22.13 6.24 -34.02
C ALA A 1076 21.83 5.28 -35.18
N PRO A 1077 22.49 4.11 -35.23
CA PRO A 1077 22.24 3.10 -36.25
C PRO A 1077 20.98 2.31 -35.92
N VAL A 1078 20.18 2.03 -36.95
CA VAL A 1078 19.07 1.06 -36.90
C VAL A 1078 18.99 0.29 -38.21
N GLU A 1079 18.75 -1.03 -38.14
CA GLU A 1079 18.43 -1.84 -39.31
C GLU A 1079 17.09 -1.38 -39.92
N ASP A 1080 16.96 -1.42 -41.25
CA ASP A 1080 15.68 -1.15 -41.93
C ASP A 1080 14.77 -2.38 -41.85
N ASN A 1081 13.93 -2.39 -40.82
CA ASN A 1081 12.92 -3.42 -40.58
C ASN A 1081 11.69 -2.78 -39.92
N ILE A 1082 10.54 -3.48 -39.97
CA ILE A 1082 9.26 -2.94 -39.46
C ILE A 1082 9.35 -2.49 -38.00
N PHE A 1083 10.07 -3.23 -37.15
CA PHE A 1083 10.23 -2.90 -35.73
C PHE A 1083 10.93 -1.56 -35.53
N ASN A 1084 12.07 -1.37 -36.19
CA ASN A 1084 12.84 -0.13 -36.12
C ASN A 1084 12.14 1.03 -36.82
N SER A 1085 11.45 0.79 -37.94
CA SER A 1085 10.66 1.81 -38.63
C SER A 1085 9.53 2.36 -37.76
N CYS A 1086 8.99 1.56 -36.84
CA CYS A 1086 7.96 1.98 -35.88
C CYS A 1086 8.52 2.67 -34.62
N LYS A 1087 9.84 2.62 -34.36
CA LYS A 1087 10.44 3.24 -33.17
C LYS A 1087 10.29 4.75 -33.19
N SER A 1088 10.31 5.37 -32.01
CA SER A 1088 10.40 6.82 -31.89
C SER A 1088 11.82 7.35 -32.17
N ASN A 1089 11.90 8.65 -32.45
CA ASN A 1089 13.16 9.37 -32.64
C ASN A 1089 13.90 9.69 -31.32
N LEU A 1090 13.48 9.10 -30.19
CA LEU A 1090 13.91 9.45 -28.84
C LEU A 1090 15.44 9.52 -28.68
N ARG A 1091 16.19 8.62 -29.33
CA ARG A 1091 17.65 8.63 -29.32
C ARG A 1091 18.26 9.93 -29.84
N LEU A 1092 17.67 10.53 -30.88
CA LEU A 1092 18.09 11.82 -31.42
C LEU A 1092 17.78 12.95 -30.44
N LEU A 1093 16.63 12.87 -29.76
CA LEU A 1093 16.23 13.85 -28.76
C LEU A 1093 17.19 13.85 -27.56
N GLU A 1094 17.54 12.67 -27.06
CA GLU A 1094 18.43 12.52 -25.90
C GLU A 1094 19.83 13.05 -26.21
N TYR A 1095 20.44 12.67 -27.34
CA TYR A 1095 21.74 13.20 -27.74
C TYR A 1095 21.72 14.70 -28.02
N GLY A 1096 20.66 15.16 -28.69
CA GLY A 1096 20.55 16.56 -29.05
C GLY A 1096 20.27 17.47 -27.85
N ALA A 1097 19.52 17.01 -26.83
CA ALA A 1097 19.39 17.72 -25.57
C ALA A 1097 20.76 17.93 -24.88
N CYS A 1098 21.68 16.98 -25.04
CA CYS A 1098 23.08 17.09 -24.60
C CYS A 1098 23.96 17.97 -25.51
N GLY A 1099 23.47 18.45 -26.65
CA GLY A 1099 24.24 19.23 -27.63
C GLY A 1099 25.20 18.41 -28.49
N ILE A 1100 24.99 17.09 -28.58
CA ILE A 1100 25.85 16.17 -29.31
C ILE A 1100 25.37 16.07 -30.77
N PRO A 1101 26.22 16.30 -31.78
CA PRO A 1101 25.85 16.09 -33.18
C PRO A 1101 25.65 14.60 -33.45
N VAL A 1102 24.72 14.28 -34.35
CA VAL A 1102 24.28 12.89 -34.57
C VAL A 1102 24.38 12.50 -36.04
N ILE A 1103 24.96 11.33 -36.29
CA ILE A 1103 24.81 10.59 -37.55
C ILE A 1103 23.80 9.46 -37.32
N CYS A 1104 22.76 9.37 -38.14
CA CYS A 1104 21.73 8.35 -38.00
C CYS A 1104 21.37 7.67 -39.32
N SER A 1105 20.83 6.46 -39.20
CA SER A 1105 20.31 5.72 -40.35
C SER A 1105 19.15 6.45 -41.01
N ASP A 1106 19.08 6.43 -42.34
CA ASP A 1106 17.94 6.91 -43.10
C ASP A 1106 16.82 5.86 -43.11
N VAL A 1107 16.16 5.71 -41.96
CA VAL A 1107 15.03 4.81 -41.71
C VAL A 1107 13.81 5.62 -41.27
N ALA A 1108 12.59 5.09 -41.48
CA ALA A 1108 11.34 5.81 -41.26
C ALA A 1108 11.22 6.51 -39.90
N CYS A 1109 11.72 5.91 -38.82
CA CYS A 1109 11.70 6.47 -37.47
C CYS A 1109 12.51 7.76 -37.27
N TYR A 1110 13.41 8.09 -38.20
CA TYR A 1110 14.22 9.33 -38.20
C TYR A 1110 13.87 10.27 -39.36
N ARG A 1111 12.79 10.00 -40.10
CA ARG A 1111 12.30 10.86 -41.20
C ARG A 1111 11.11 11.72 -40.72
N GLY A 1112 10.96 12.90 -41.30
CA GLY A 1112 9.76 13.73 -41.16
C GLY A 1112 9.72 14.71 -39.97
N ASP A 1113 10.73 14.74 -39.12
CA ASP A 1113 10.79 15.60 -37.91
C ASP A 1113 11.64 16.87 -38.06
N ASP A 1114 12.23 17.10 -39.23
CA ASP A 1114 13.11 18.25 -39.56
C ASP A 1114 14.21 18.55 -38.52
N LEU A 1115 14.73 17.50 -37.87
CA LEU A 1115 15.86 17.62 -36.94
C LEU A 1115 17.18 17.82 -37.71
N PRO A 1116 18.05 18.75 -37.28
CA PRO A 1116 19.34 19.01 -37.92
C PRO A 1116 20.36 17.91 -37.57
N VAL A 1117 20.24 16.77 -38.24
CA VAL A 1117 21.09 15.57 -38.09
C VAL A 1117 21.65 15.11 -39.44
N THR A 1118 22.76 14.38 -39.42
CA THR A 1118 23.36 13.77 -40.62
C THR A 1118 22.70 12.41 -40.87
N ARG A 1119 21.72 12.36 -41.78
CA ARG A 1119 21.06 11.12 -42.20
C ARG A 1119 21.75 10.47 -43.38
N ILE A 1120 21.97 9.16 -43.30
CA ILE A 1120 22.69 8.39 -44.32
C ILE A 1120 22.08 7.01 -44.56
N SER A 1121 22.28 6.45 -45.74
CA SER A 1121 21.92 5.06 -46.01
C SER A 1121 22.82 4.08 -45.22
N ASN A 1122 22.30 2.90 -44.89
CA ASN A 1122 23.02 1.87 -44.12
C ASN A 1122 24.10 1.13 -44.95
N ARG A 1123 24.95 1.87 -45.67
CA ARG A 1123 26.12 1.33 -46.38
C ARG A 1123 27.38 1.77 -45.66
N PHE A 1124 28.38 0.89 -45.56
CA PHE A 1124 29.66 1.20 -44.92
C PHE A 1124 30.28 2.51 -45.43
N ILE A 1125 30.23 2.75 -46.74
CA ILE A 1125 30.78 3.94 -47.39
C ILE A 1125 30.17 5.24 -46.86
N ASP A 1126 28.86 5.28 -46.67
CA ASP A 1126 28.16 6.50 -46.24
C ASP A 1126 28.45 6.79 -44.76
N TRP A 1127 28.49 5.76 -43.91
CA TRP A 1127 28.90 5.89 -42.50
C TRP A 1127 30.33 6.42 -42.40
N ARG A 1128 31.26 5.83 -43.17
CA ARG A 1128 32.67 6.24 -43.18
C ARG A 1128 32.82 7.70 -43.61
N ASP A 1129 32.18 8.08 -44.72
CA ASP A 1129 32.33 9.42 -45.28
C ASP A 1129 31.67 10.47 -44.38
N ALA A 1130 30.52 10.16 -43.77
CA ALA A 1130 29.89 11.03 -42.78
C ALA A 1130 30.74 11.23 -41.52
N ILE A 1131 31.32 10.15 -40.96
CA ILE A 1131 32.23 10.27 -39.81
C ILE A 1131 33.43 11.14 -40.18
N ARG A 1132 34.09 10.89 -41.32
CA ARG A 1132 35.23 11.71 -41.78
C ARG A 1132 34.85 13.17 -41.98
N MET A 1133 33.67 13.47 -42.50
CA MET A 1133 33.16 14.84 -42.63
C MET A 1133 33.09 15.55 -41.27
N HIS A 1134 32.53 14.88 -40.25
CA HIS A 1134 32.43 15.46 -38.89
C HIS A 1134 33.79 15.60 -38.20
N LEU A 1135 34.73 14.68 -38.45
CA LEU A 1135 36.09 14.74 -37.88
C LEU A 1135 36.97 15.80 -38.57
N ALA A 1136 36.73 16.09 -39.85
CA ALA A 1136 37.51 17.08 -40.62
C ALA A 1136 37.23 18.53 -40.22
N ASP A 1137 36.01 18.84 -39.77
CA ASP A 1137 35.62 20.16 -39.23
C ASP A 1137 34.85 20.01 -37.91
N PRO A 1138 35.57 19.85 -36.77
CA PRO A 1138 34.97 19.70 -35.45
C PRO A 1138 34.11 20.91 -35.03
N GLU A 1139 34.45 22.11 -35.49
CA GLU A 1139 33.70 23.33 -35.18
C GLU A 1139 32.35 23.36 -35.90
N ALA A 1140 32.30 22.97 -37.18
CA ALA A 1140 31.03 22.78 -37.89
C ALA A 1140 30.18 21.68 -37.25
N SER A 1141 30.81 20.55 -36.89
CA SER A 1141 30.15 19.47 -36.16
C SER A 1141 29.54 19.96 -34.83
N SER A 1142 30.27 20.81 -34.10
CA SER A 1142 29.80 21.44 -32.86
C SER A 1142 28.57 22.32 -33.09
N ARG A 1143 28.59 23.18 -34.12
CA ARG A 1143 27.45 24.02 -34.49
C ARG A 1143 26.22 23.19 -34.86
N MET A 1144 26.38 22.03 -35.49
CA MET A 1144 25.27 21.11 -35.78
C MET A 1144 24.64 20.56 -34.49
N GLY A 1145 25.47 20.16 -33.52
CA GLY A 1145 24.99 19.72 -32.19
C GLY A 1145 24.23 20.81 -31.45
N GLN A 1146 24.72 22.06 -31.50
CA GLN A 1146 24.03 23.22 -30.91
C GLN A 1146 22.70 23.51 -31.61
N ALA A 1147 22.66 23.47 -32.94
CA ALA A 1147 21.43 23.65 -33.70
C ALA A 1147 20.37 22.59 -33.34
N LEU A 1148 20.81 21.33 -33.16
CA LEU A 1148 19.94 20.24 -32.71
C LEU A 1148 19.41 20.48 -31.29
N GLN A 1149 20.27 20.93 -30.36
CA GLN A 1149 19.85 21.26 -29.00
C GLN A 1149 18.79 22.37 -28.96
N ILE A 1150 18.99 23.43 -29.76
CA ILE A 1150 18.03 24.54 -29.87
C ILE A 1150 16.69 24.03 -30.40
N ALA A 1151 16.69 23.20 -31.44
CA ALA A 1151 15.46 22.62 -31.99
C ALA A 1151 14.72 21.76 -30.96
N ILE A 1152 15.44 20.92 -30.21
CA ILE A 1152 14.84 20.05 -29.19
C ILE A 1152 14.28 20.85 -28.02
N ARG A 1153 15.03 21.83 -27.50
CA ARG A 1153 14.57 22.69 -26.40
C ARG A 1153 13.34 23.51 -26.79
N ARG A 1154 13.21 23.90 -28.06
CA ARG A 1154 12.07 24.65 -28.58
C ARG A 1154 10.84 23.78 -28.78
N ASP A 1155 10.98 22.63 -29.46
CA ASP A 1155 9.82 21.91 -30.02
C ASP A 1155 9.54 20.56 -29.34
N TRP A 1156 10.52 19.98 -28.64
CA TRP A 1156 10.47 18.58 -28.17
C TRP A 1156 10.46 18.40 -26.65
N MET A 1157 10.29 19.50 -25.91
CA MET A 1157 10.14 19.48 -24.47
C MET A 1157 8.68 19.31 -24.03
N LEU A 1158 8.44 18.63 -22.90
CA LEU A 1158 7.14 18.51 -22.23
C LEU A 1158 6.73 19.84 -21.59
N THR A 1159 6.35 20.81 -22.41
CA THR A 1159 5.79 22.09 -21.94
C THR A 1159 4.77 22.66 -22.93
N GLY A 1160 3.82 23.45 -22.43
CA GLY A 1160 2.89 24.23 -23.25
C GLY A 1160 2.04 23.35 -24.17
N ASN A 1161 2.06 23.63 -25.47
CA ASN A 1161 1.23 22.88 -26.44
C ASN A 1161 1.53 21.38 -26.45
N ASN A 1162 2.78 20.98 -26.21
CA ASN A 1162 3.15 19.57 -26.15
C ASN A 1162 2.46 18.84 -24.99
N VAL A 1163 2.27 19.49 -23.84
CA VAL A 1163 1.54 18.90 -22.70
C VAL A 1163 0.05 18.84 -23.03
N ARG A 1164 -0.50 19.88 -23.66
CA ARG A 1164 -1.91 19.92 -24.09
C ARG A 1164 -2.26 18.83 -25.10
N GLU A 1165 -1.33 18.45 -25.99
CA GLU A 1165 -1.51 17.32 -26.91
C GLU A 1165 -1.74 16.01 -26.16
N TRP A 1166 -0.99 15.78 -25.08
CA TRP A 1166 -1.16 14.59 -24.25
C TRP A 1166 -2.49 14.61 -23.48
N VAL A 1167 -2.90 15.75 -22.92
CA VAL A 1167 -4.23 15.90 -22.29
C VAL A 1167 -5.32 15.52 -23.28
N LYS A 1168 -5.28 16.10 -24.49
CA LYS A 1168 -6.26 15.79 -25.54
C LYS A 1168 -6.26 14.31 -25.91
N ALA A 1169 -5.09 13.68 -26.03
CA ALA A 1169 -5.00 12.27 -26.38
C ALA A 1169 -5.57 11.37 -25.28
N TRP A 1170 -5.50 11.77 -24.02
CA TRP A 1170 -6.00 11.00 -22.89
C TRP A 1170 -7.45 11.31 -22.51
N SER A 1171 -8.00 12.44 -22.93
CA SER A 1171 -9.40 12.81 -22.72
C SER A 1171 -10.32 12.30 -23.84
N ALA A 1172 -11.60 12.09 -23.51
CA ALA A 1172 -12.65 12.00 -24.52
C ALA A 1172 -12.73 13.30 -25.34
N ASP A 1173 -13.24 13.21 -26.57
CA ASP A 1173 -13.34 14.35 -27.52
C ASP A 1173 -14.35 15.43 -27.12
#